data_AF-A0A202E3K6-F1
#
_entry.id   AF-A0A202E3K6-F1
#
_cell.length_a   1.000
_cell.length_b   1.000
_cell.length_c   1.000
_cell.angle_alpha   90.00
_cell.angle_beta   90.00
_cell.angle_gamma   90.00
#
_symmetry.space_group_name_H-M   'P 1'
#
loop_
_entity.id
_entity.type
_entity.pdbx_description
1 polymer ?
#
loop_
_entity_poly.entity_id
_entity_poly.type
_entity_poly.pdbx_seq_one_letter_code
_entity_poly.pdbx_strand_id
1 'polypeptide(L)'
;MNCARRFQDLVRDRDVVLEEDLAALKRQSERGRIERYNTIKSDEATFQSAFTGDCREFLTQSERNRARGEFRLARLLIAASFYDDDENQFPPSMADDFANAALEAVVDFERFKRFDALSTNQIEEHIRRMDGEVYELVVEYTSTQLATVEELLEEPDVQQDLIERLLTRYEERREKIRQGFFTYVETHGLEHMVAEIEAAVEAVANASDTRETIHEQRQDGPGDTSLRLDGNLRRRTRKLESELGAAEAGLDGQSDIDHLRKQVANLTDTQQTAVTELEDRIDKASDLKDRIDAEIERLQQTHGDVADANRKEVADATADLIETELENLEAERDDLLTEIDHLKRERELLEATRSRLDERQGTLTEPIDSDVEAALGPNVETGLDGDDVVTASVACLQELDYLGRFDISMRDATSITTDASGTEFEVPDNYWDDRSERRNERTRLADLLEDGDPTAVEQYPVNRSARYEITNSQYFGFARETEMILEARVCAHLMAYATTGFDAAPADLDDVLSVLNDVIYEAEQRDITYLLGIASPTGWTERVIEQLQGEGQNVTRTRMSQNVGLCLVDLQDGSVLYDKSDSVVAENAHLFEPPLESERVTNCVSTLRTEYVDDLGCETVLLCDIVEHHDYDPHIVDRAFDKLERDGTGHQFYVEELGLALAVGT
;
A
#
# COMPACT_ATOMS: atom_id res chain seq x y z
N MET A 1 -27.85 19.95 39.98
CA MET A 1 -28.33 20.57 38.72
C MET A 1 -29.01 19.47 37.92
N ASN A 2 -30.24 19.66 37.43
CA ASN A 2 -30.95 18.59 36.70
C ASN A 2 -30.62 18.71 35.20
N CYS A 3 -29.59 17.98 34.76
CA CYS A 3 -29.12 17.99 33.37
C CYS A 3 -30.21 17.54 32.39
N ALA A 4 -31.06 16.57 32.77
CA ALA A 4 -32.16 16.11 31.93
C ALA A 4 -33.19 17.22 31.65
N ARG A 5 -33.58 17.98 32.68
CA ARG A 5 -34.52 19.10 32.50
C ARG A 5 -33.94 20.22 31.64
N ARG A 6 -32.66 20.56 31.85
CA ARG A 6 -31.97 21.60 31.07
C ARG A 6 -31.78 21.18 29.61
N PHE A 7 -31.54 19.88 29.37
CA PHE A 7 -31.50 19.33 28.02
C PHE A 7 -32.88 19.43 27.34
N GLN A 8 -33.94 18.98 28.02
CA GLN A 8 -35.32 19.10 27.51
C GLN A 8 -35.71 20.53 27.18
N ASP A 9 -35.33 21.49 28.03
CA ASP A 9 -35.61 22.91 27.79
C ASP A 9 -34.89 23.44 26.54
N LEU A 10 -33.65 22.98 26.27
CA LEU A 10 -32.87 23.38 25.09
C LEU A 10 -33.36 22.75 23.78
N VAL A 11 -33.82 21.49 23.83
CA VAL A 11 -34.21 20.77 22.60
C VAL A 11 -35.66 20.99 22.20
N ARG A 12 -36.50 21.54 23.08
CA ARG A 12 -37.95 21.66 22.85
C ARG A 12 -38.29 22.36 21.54
N ASP A 13 -37.72 23.53 21.29
CA ASP A 13 -38.09 24.33 20.13
C ASP A 13 -37.52 23.74 18.82
N ARG A 14 -36.38 23.03 18.91
CA ARG A 14 -35.81 22.21 17.85
C ARG A 14 -36.72 21.04 17.50
N ASP A 15 -37.15 20.26 18.48
CA ASP A 15 -37.96 19.05 18.28
C ASP A 15 -39.29 19.38 17.60
N VAL A 16 -39.92 20.49 18.02
CA VAL A 16 -41.15 20.97 17.39
C VAL A 16 -40.91 21.30 15.90
N VAL A 17 -39.78 21.93 15.55
CA VAL A 17 -39.47 22.26 14.15
C VAL A 17 -39.13 21.01 13.33
N LEU A 18 -38.45 20.02 13.92
CA LEU A 18 -38.18 18.77 13.23
C LEU A 18 -39.47 17.99 12.92
N GLU A 19 -40.51 18.13 13.75
CA GLU A 19 -41.83 17.53 13.51
C GLU A 19 -42.66 18.30 12.47
N GLU A 20 -42.51 19.63 12.36
CA GLU A 20 -43.25 20.51 11.41
C GLU A 20 -42.76 20.35 9.96
N ASP A 21 -43.67 20.37 8.96
CA ASP A 21 -43.31 20.39 7.53
C ASP A 21 -42.98 21.82 7.03
N LEU A 22 -42.25 21.93 5.91
CA LEU A 22 -41.95 23.23 5.30
C LEU A 22 -43.20 24.07 5.06
N ALA A 23 -44.31 23.44 4.66
CA ALA A 23 -45.58 24.12 4.45
C ALA A 23 -46.16 24.74 5.74
N ALA A 24 -46.04 24.07 6.89
CA ALA A 24 -46.46 24.54 8.20
C ALA A 24 -45.55 25.66 8.70
N LEU A 25 -44.25 25.56 8.44
CA LEU A 25 -43.30 26.64 8.71
C LEU A 25 -43.65 27.88 7.87
N LYS A 26 -43.93 27.72 6.57
CA LYS A 26 -44.34 28.81 5.67
C LYS A 26 -45.65 29.50 6.09
N ARG A 27 -46.57 28.78 6.73
CA ARG A 27 -47.82 29.36 7.28
C ARG A 27 -47.57 30.26 8.50
N GLN A 28 -46.41 30.17 9.14
CA GLN A 28 -46.04 31.07 10.23
C GLN A 28 -45.64 32.44 9.67
N SER A 29 -45.81 33.48 10.48
CA SER A 29 -45.35 34.81 10.08
C SER A 29 -43.83 34.81 9.89
N GLU A 30 -43.34 35.57 8.92
CA GLU A 30 -41.90 35.80 8.67
C GLU A 30 -41.16 36.13 9.98
N ARG A 31 -41.71 37.07 10.75
CA ARG A 31 -41.16 37.45 12.06
C ARG A 31 -41.11 36.28 13.04
N GLY A 32 -42.12 35.42 13.07
CA GLY A 32 -42.15 34.24 13.93
C GLY A 32 -41.09 33.21 13.55
N ARG A 33 -40.90 32.96 12.25
CA ARG A 33 -39.83 32.09 11.73
C ARG A 33 -38.43 32.62 12.07
N ILE A 34 -38.20 33.93 11.90
CA ILE A 34 -36.93 34.58 12.25
C ILE A 34 -36.67 34.52 13.77
N GLU A 35 -37.67 34.79 14.60
CA GLU A 35 -37.54 34.70 16.05
C GLU A 35 -37.22 33.26 16.47
N ARG A 36 -37.88 32.27 15.89
CA ARG A 36 -37.65 30.84 16.17
C ARG A 36 -36.27 30.36 15.73
N TYR A 37 -35.81 30.78 14.56
CA TYR A 37 -34.46 30.53 14.07
C TYR A 37 -33.39 31.02 15.06
N ASN A 38 -33.55 32.27 15.54
CA ASN A 38 -32.60 32.87 16.47
C ASN A 38 -32.64 32.21 17.85
N THR A 39 -33.81 31.77 18.32
CA THR A 39 -33.93 30.97 19.55
C THR A 39 -33.14 29.67 19.41
N ILE A 40 -33.36 28.90 18.34
CA ILE A 40 -32.66 27.62 18.12
C ILE A 40 -31.15 27.83 17.95
N LYS A 41 -30.72 28.90 17.25
CA LYS A 41 -29.30 29.29 17.13
C LYS A 41 -28.68 29.61 18.50
N SER A 42 -29.42 30.30 19.37
CA SER A 42 -28.98 30.57 20.76
C SER A 42 -28.94 29.31 21.62
N ASP A 43 -29.92 28.42 21.47
CA ASP A 43 -30.00 27.16 22.21
C ASP A 43 -28.88 26.20 21.79
N GLU A 44 -28.55 26.12 20.50
CA GLU A 44 -27.39 25.39 19.99
C GLU A 44 -26.08 25.91 20.58
N ALA A 45 -25.87 27.24 20.58
CA ALA A 45 -24.68 27.84 21.17
C ALA A 45 -24.59 27.58 22.68
N THR A 46 -25.73 27.59 23.38
CA THR A 46 -25.83 27.28 24.81
C THR A 46 -25.58 25.79 25.08
N PHE A 47 -26.01 24.91 24.18
CA PHE A 47 -25.76 23.47 24.23
C PHE A 47 -24.26 23.16 24.05
N GLN A 48 -23.62 23.78 23.07
CA GLN A 48 -22.20 23.59 22.76
C GLN A 48 -21.28 24.14 23.85
N SER A 49 -21.59 25.32 24.40
CA SER A 49 -20.73 25.98 25.39
C SER A 49 -21.05 25.58 26.84
N ALA A 50 -22.25 25.90 27.30
CA ALA A 50 -22.62 25.83 28.71
C ALA A 50 -23.11 24.42 29.13
N PHE A 51 -23.88 23.74 28.29
CA PHE A 51 -24.42 22.42 28.62
C PHE A 51 -23.33 21.32 28.56
N THR A 52 -22.49 21.34 27.51
CA THR A 52 -21.39 20.37 27.36
C THR A 52 -20.33 20.51 28.47
N GLY A 53 -20.14 21.71 29.01
CA GLY A 53 -19.29 21.95 30.18
C GLY A 53 -19.91 21.47 31.50
N ASP A 54 -21.15 21.89 31.78
CA ASP A 54 -21.80 21.64 33.08
C ASP A 54 -22.35 20.20 33.23
N CYS A 55 -22.64 19.51 32.12
CA CYS A 55 -23.32 18.21 32.07
C CYS A 55 -22.58 17.20 31.16
N ARG A 56 -21.24 17.21 31.19
CA ARG A 56 -20.38 16.40 30.29
C ARG A 56 -20.66 14.90 30.30
N GLU A 57 -21.02 14.33 31.45
CA GLU A 57 -21.27 12.89 31.61
C GLU A 57 -22.71 12.46 31.26
N PHE A 58 -23.60 13.42 30.97
CA PHE A 58 -25.02 13.11 30.72
C PHE A 58 -25.28 12.53 29.32
N LEU A 59 -24.49 12.92 28.32
CA LEU A 59 -24.59 12.44 26.94
C LEU A 59 -23.23 11.92 26.46
N THR A 60 -23.26 10.79 25.78
CA THR A 60 -22.10 10.25 25.04
C THR A 60 -21.67 11.20 23.93
N GLN A 61 -20.49 10.97 23.34
CA GLN A 61 -20.02 11.77 22.21
C GLN A 61 -20.97 11.66 21.00
N SER A 62 -21.47 10.44 20.73
CA SER A 62 -22.43 10.20 19.65
C SER A 62 -23.76 10.90 19.87
N GLU A 63 -24.31 10.87 21.10
CA GLU A 63 -25.54 11.58 21.42
C GLU A 63 -25.38 13.11 21.34
N ARG A 64 -24.19 13.64 21.68
CA ARG A 64 -23.89 15.07 21.53
C ARG A 64 -23.79 15.49 20.07
N ASN A 65 -23.13 14.69 19.24
CA ASN A 65 -23.04 14.93 17.80
C ASN A 65 -24.43 14.87 17.16
N ARG A 66 -25.25 13.87 17.54
CA ARG A 66 -26.65 13.76 17.12
C ARG A 66 -27.46 15.00 17.48
N ALA A 67 -27.41 15.43 18.74
CA ALA A 67 -28.15 16.61 19.17
C ALA A 67 -27.71 17.88 18.42
N ARG A 68 -26.41 18.03 18.13
CA ARG A 68 -25.87 19.13 17.34
C ARG A 68 -26.39 19.12 15.90
N GLY A 69 -26.37 17.96 15.24
CA GLY A 69 -26.94 17.79 13.90
C GLY A 69 -28.44 18.12 13.86
N GLU A 70 -29.20 17.69 14.88
CA GLU A 70 -30.63 17.99 15.00
C GLU A 70 -30.91 19.51 15.16
N PHE A 71 -30.08 20.26 15.91
CA PHE A 71 -30.19 21.72 16.01
C PHE A 71 -29.95 22.40 14.65
N ARG A 72 -28.93 21.95 13.92
CA ARG A 72 -28.57 22.50 12.61
C ARG A 72 -29.62 22.19 11.56
N LEU A 73 -30.13 20.96 11.54
CA LEU A 73 -31.23 20.57 10.66
C LEU A 73 -32.50 21.38 10.92
N ALA A 74 -32.87 21.61 12.18
CA ALA A 74 -34.02 22.46 12.52
C ALA A 74 -33.85 23.90 12.02
N ARG A 75 -32.63 24.46 12.15
CA ARG A 75 -32.30 25.79 11.59
C ARG A 75 -32.37 25.80 10.06
N LEU A 76 -31.86 24.76 9.41
CA LEU A 76 -31.89 24.62 7.96
C LEU A 76 -33.33 24.53 7.43
N LEU A 77 -34.22 23.78 8.08
CA LEU A 77 -35.65 23.72 7.71
C LEU A 77 -36.33 25.09 7.78
N ILE A 78 -36.02 25.89 8.81
CA ILE A 78 -36.54 27.26 8.90
C ILE A 78 -35.94 28.13 7.78
N ALA A 79 -34.64 28.01 7.49
CA ALA A 79 -33.98 28.75 6.41
C ALA A 79 -34.54 28.37 5.03
N ALA A 80 -34.70 27.09 4.74
CA ALA A 80 -35.29 26.57 3.51
C ALA A 80 -36.73 27.06 3.29
N SER A 81 -37.49 27.29 4.37
CA SER A 81 -38.83 27.89 4.26
C SER A 81 -38.83 29.31 3.64
N PHE A 82 -37.69 30.03 3.67
CA PHE A 82 -37.50 31.32 3.01
C PHE A 82 -36.85 31.21 1.63
N TYR A 83 -36.25 30.06 1.30
CA TYR A 83 -35.60 29.81 0.01
C TYR A 83 -36.62 29.55 -1.10
N ASP A 84 -37.69 28.81 -0.76
CA ASP A 84 -38.76 28.39 -1.68
C ASP A 84 -39.96 29.38 -1.75
N ASP A 85 -39.80 30.61 -1.26
CA ASP A 85 -40.83 31.68 -1.41
C ASP A 85 -40.30 32.73 -2.42
N ASP A 86 -40.93 32.81 -3.60
CA ASP A 86 -40.68 33.86 -4.63
C ASP A 86 -40.95 35.30 -4.13
N GLU A 87 -41.41 35.49 -2.89
CA GLU A 87 -41.67 36.78 -2.26
C GLU A 87 -40.58 37.15 -1.23
N ASN A 88 -39.73 38.11 -1.61
CA ASN A 88 -38.87 38.96 -0.77
C ASN A 88 -37.64 38.31 -0.09
N GLN A 89 -36.47 38.85 -0.44
CA GLN A 89 -35.14 38.79 0.21
C GLN A 89 -34.99 37.81 1.37
N PHE A 90 -34.26 36.71 1.10
CA PHE A 90 -33.71 35.81 2.10
C PHE A 90 -33.11 36.60 3.28
N PRO A 91 -33.53 36.34 4.54
CA PRO A 91 -33.12 37.16 5.67
C PRO A 91 -31.59 37.23 5.83
N PRO A 92 -30.98 38.43 5.94
CA PRO A 92 -29.52 38.56 6.08
C PRO A 92 -28.94 37.83 7.30
N SER A 93 -29.76 37.61 8.34
CA SER A 93 -29.36 36.86 9.53
C SER A 93 -29.10 35.37 9.29
N MET A 94 -29.46 34.85 8.11
CA MET A 94 -29.33 33.45 7.72
C MET A 94 -28.48 33.25 6.44
N ALA A 95 -28.17 34.32 5.71
CA ALA A 95 -27.56 34.28 4.37
C ALA A 95 -26.22 33.55 4.29
N ASP A 96 -25.44 33.59 5.38
CA ASP A 96 -24.10 32.96 5.44
C ASP A 96 -24.08 31.71 6.33
N ASP A 97 -25.24 31.25 6.83
CA ASP A 97 -25.30 30.12 7.76
C ASP A 97 -25.36 28.74 7.05
N PHE A 98 -25.80 28.69 5.78
CA PHE A 98 -25.96 27.46 4.99
C PHE A 98 -25.67 27.70 3.50
N ALA A 99 -25.07 26.70 2.83
CA ALA A 99 -24.88 26.72 1.38
C ALA A 99 -26.21 26.58 0.62
N ASN A 100 -26.27 27.13 -0.60
CA ASN A 100 -27.48 27.05 -1.43
C ASN A 100 -27.85 25.61 -1.79
N ALA A 101 -26.87 24.75 -2.08
CA ALA A 101 -27.10 23.33 -2.34
C ALA A 101 -27.80 22.62 -1.15
N ALA A 102 -27.42 22.95 0.08
CA ALA A 102 -28.06 22.42 1.28
C ALA A 102 -29.51 22.92 1.46
N LEU A 103 -29.81 24.15 1.05
CA LEU A 103 -31.17 24.70 1.07
C LEU A 103 -32.05 24.05 0.01
N GLU A 104 -31.54 23.92 -1.21
CA GLU A 104 -32.21 23.28 -2.35
C GLU A 104 -32.51 21.81 -2.06
N ALA A 105 -31.52 21.05 -1.61
CA ALA A 105 -31.71 19.65 -1.25
C ALA A 105 -32.77 19.46 -0.15
N VAL A 106 -32.86 20.36 0.83
CA VAL A 106 -33.93 20.27 1.85
C VAL A 106 -35.30 20.56 1.28
N VAL A 107 -35.43 21.50 0.34
CA VAL A 107 -36.70 21.77 -0.35
C VAL A 107 -37.13 20.54 -1.14
N ASP A 108 -36.20 19.93 -1.88
CA ASP A 108 -36.46 18.72 -2.66
C ASP A 108 -36.82 17.54 -1.76
N PHE A 109 -36.08 17.30 -0.67
CA PHE A 109 -36.37 16.22 0.26
C PHE A 109 -37.70 16.40 1.02
N GLU A 110 -38.06 17.62 1.37
CA GLU A 110 -39.31 17.91 2.09
C GLU A 110 -40.54 17.76 1.19
N ARG A 111 -40.39 17.81 -0.14
CA ARG A 111 -41.46 17.45 -1.08
C ARG A 111 -41.97 16.02 -0.85
N PHE A 112 -41.09 15.12 -0.40
CA PHE A 112 -41.42 13.72 -0.06
C PHE A 112 -41.89 13.54 1.39
N LYS A 113 -41.94 14.58 2.23
CA LYS A 113 -42.41 14.46 3.62
C LYS A 113 -43.85 13.98 3.75
N ARG A 114 -44.68 14.16 2.72
CA ARG A 114 -46.05 13.62 2.67
C ARG A 114 -46.08 12.11 2.94
N PHE A 115 -45.03 11.37 2.60
CA PHE A 115 -44.90 9.94 2.88
C PHE A 115 -44.68 9.60 4.37
N ASP A 116 -44.17 10.53 5.18
CA ASP A 116 -43.96 10.33 6.63
C ASP A 116 -45.28 10.08 7.35
N ALA A 117 -46.35 10.76 6.92
CA ALA A 117 -47.69 10.65 7.52
C ALA A 117 -48.53 9.50 6.96
N LEU A 118 -48.13 8.92 5.82
CA LEU A 118 -48.86 7.83 5.18
C LEU A 118 -48.35 6.47 5.68
N SER A 119 -49.25 5.56 6.03
CA SER A 119 -48.88 4.15 6.21
C SER A 119 -48.64 3.47 4.86
N THR A 120 -47.90 2.36 4.88
CA THR A 120 -47.63 1.50 3.71
C THR A 120 -48.89 1.19 2.89
N ASN A 121 -49.99 0.85 3.56
CA ASN A 121 -51.29 0.58 2.92
C ASN A 121 -51.95 1.82 2.30
N GLN A 122 -51.69 3.01 2.84
CA GLN A 122 -52.19 4.27 2.27
C GLN A 122 -51.39 4.67 1.03
N ILE A 123 -50.07 4.42 1.04
CA ILE A 123 -49.21 4.60 -0.13
C ILE A 123 -49.67 3.67 -1.26
N GLU A 124 -49.90 2.39 -0.95
CA GLU A 124 -50.52 1.42 -1.87
C GLU A 124 -51.85 1.95 -2.45
N GLU A 125 -52.75 2.46 -1.60
CA GLU A 125 -54.05 2.94 -2.06
C GLU A 125 -53.95 4.15 -3.00
N HIS A 126 -52.94 5.01 -2.79
CA HIS A 126 -52.63 6.13 -3.68
C HIS A 126 -52.06 5.65 -5.02
N ILE A 127 -51.13 4.69 -5.01
CA ILE A 127 -50.58 4.05 -6.21
C ILE A 127 -51.71 3.39 -7.03
N ARG A 128 -52.61 2.66 -6.36
CA ARG A 128 -53.77 1.98 -6.99
C ARG A 128 -54.68 2.91 -7.78
N ARG A 129 -54.89 4.15 -7.30
CA ARG A 129 -55.80 5.09 -7.96
C ARG A 129 -55.16 5.76 -9.18
N MET A 130 -53.85 5.59 -9.38
CA MET A 130 -53.05 6.31 -10.40
C MET A 130 -53.38 7.80 -10.41
N ASP A 131 -53.63 8.37 -9.24
CA ASP A 131 -54.23 9.69 -9.10
C ASP A 131 -53.63 10.42 -7.91
N GLY A 132 -53.24 11.65 -8.18
CA GLY A 132 -52.73 12.60 -7.23
C GLY A 132 -51.21 12.65 -7.14
N GLU A 133 -50.77 13.73 -6.50
CA GLU A 133 -49.39 14.10 -6.21
C GLU A 133 -48.54 12.95 -5.65
N VAL A 134 -49.14 11.98 -4.94
CA VAL A 134 -48.42 10.83 -4.36
C VAL A 134 -47.90 9.86 -5.42
N TYR A 135 -48.63 9.62 -6.52
CA TYR A 135 -48.17 8.76 -7.61
C TYR A 135 -47.07 9.45 -8.43
N GLU A 136 -47.26 10.73 -8.75
CA GLU A 136 -46.25 11.54 -9.45
C GLU A 136 -44.95 11.61 -8.65
N LEU A 137 -45.05 11.78 -7.33
CA LEU A 137 -43.88 11.72 -6.44
C LEU A 137 -43.19 10.36 -6.45
N VAL A 138 -43.91 9.24 -6.52
CA VAL A 138 -43.29 7.90 -6.62
C VAL A 138 -42.55 7.73 -7.95
N VAL A 139 -43.09 8.25 -9.06
CA VAL A 139 -42.43 8.19 -10.38
C VAL A 139 -41.21 9.11 -10.44
N GLU A 140 -41.33 10.33 -9.94
CA GLU A 140 -40.22 11.29 -9.90
C GLU A 140 -39.12 10.87 -8.90
N TYR A 141 -39.50 10.15 -7.85
CA TYR A 141 -38.60 9.50 -6.90
C TYR A 141 -37.73 8.45 -7.60
N THR A 142 -38.31 7.63 -8.48
CA THR A 142 -37.55 6.62 -9.23
C THR A 142 -36.59 7.20 -10.28
N SER A 143 -36.72 8.47 -10.66
CA SER A 143 -35.96 9.06 -11.77
C SER A 143 -34.85 10.04 -11.37
N THR A 144 -34.79 10.53 -10.12
CA THR A 144 -34.08 11.81 -9.86
C THR A 144 -33.10 11.84 -8.67
N GLN A 145 -32.69 10.73 -8.05
CA GLN A 145 -32.21 10.81 -6.65
C GLN A 145 -30.81 10.27 -6.26
N LEU A 146 -29.91 10.02 -7.21
CA LEU A 146 -28.49 9.82 -6.87
C LEU A 146 -27.67 11.12 -6.94
N ALA A 147 -28.01 12.01 -7.89
CA ALA A 147 -27.25 13.24 -8.13
C ALA A 147 -27.22 14.22 -6.93
N THR A 148 -28.35 14.46 -6.25
CA THR A 148 -28.46 15.51 -5.21
C THR A 148 -27.72 15.15 -3.91
N VAL A 149 -27.48 13.87 -3.63
CA VAL A 149 -26.75 13.44 -2.42
C VAL A 149 -25.24 13.47 -2.64
N GLU A 150 -24.78 13.06 -3.82
CA GLU A 150 -23.38 13.16 -4.23
C GLU A 150 -22.93 14.62 -4.29
N GLU A 151 -23.77 15.50 -4.86
CA GLU A 151 -23.55 16.95 -4.86
C GLU A 151 -23.38 17.53 -3.44
N LEU A 152 -24.13 17.02 -2.44
CA LEU A 152 -23.98 17.47 -1.05
C LEU A 152 -22.71 16.96 -0.36
N LEU A 153 -22.19 15.80 -0.78
CA LEU A 153 -20.96 15.22 -0.26
C LEU A 153 -19.71 15.90 -0.83
N GLU A 154 -19.81 16.44 -2.04
CA GLU A 154 -18.73 17.17 -2.73
C GLU A 154 -18.60 18.63 -2.29
N GLU A 155 -19.62 19.20 -1.64
CA GLU A 155 -19.63 20.60 -1.21
C GLU A 155 -18.91 20.82 0.14
N PRO A 156 -17.73 21.47 0.16
CA PRO A 156 -16.90 21.61 1.36
C PRO A 156 -17.52 22.50 2.45
N ASP A 157 -18.51 23.33 2.09
CA ASP A 157 -19.21 24.24 2.99
C ASP A 157 -20.40 23.56 3.71
N VAL A 158 -20.72 22.31 3.38
CA VAL A 158 -21.78 21.53 4.05
C VAL A 158 -21.18 20.69 5.19
N GLN A 159 -21.70 20.88 6.40
CA GLN A 159 -21.15 20.24 7.58
C GLN A 159 -21.57 18.77 7.68
N GLN A 160 -20.61 17.87 7.92
CA GLN A 160 -20.80 16.40 7.92
C GLN A 160 -21.93 15.90 8.85
N ASP A 161 -22.15 16.55 10.00
CA ASP A 161 -23.20 16.16 10.96
C ASP A 161 -24.62 16.55 10.51
N LEU A 162 -24.74 17.48 9.58
CA LEU A 162 -25.99 17.81 8.90
C LEU A 162 -26.28 16.79 7.79
N ILE A 163 -25.27 16.42 7.00
CA ILE A 163 -25.36 15.42 5.93
C ILE A 163 -25.84 14.08 6.50
N GLU A 164 -25.20 13.60 7.57
CA GLU A 164 -25.58 12.35 8.25
C GLU A 164 -27.07 12.34 8.66
N ARG A 165 -27.61 13.48 9.13
CA ARG A 165 -29.01 13.58 9.55
C ARG A 165 -29.99 13.63 8.39
N LEU A 166 -29.61 14.28 7.28
CA LEU A 166 -30.41 14.28 6.06
C LEU A 166 -30.47 12.86 5.47
N LEU A 167 -29.33 12.15 5.42
CA LEU A 167 -29.23 10.77 4.95
C LEU A 167 -30.11 9.81 5.74
N THR A 168 -30.01 9.80 7.08
CA THR A 168 -30.84 8.88 7.90
C THR A 168 -32.34 9.10 7.66
N ARG A 169 -32.79 10.37 7.57
CA ARG A 169 -34.20 10.67 7.29
C ARG A 169 -34.63 10.25 5.89
N TYR A 170 -33.72 10.38 4.93
CA TYR A 170 -33.95 10.01 3.55
C TYR A 170 -34.08 8.49 3.39
N GLU A 171 -33.18 7.72 4.00
CA GLU A 171 -33.22 6.25 3.98
C GLU A 171 -34.49 5.68 4.62
N GLU A 172 -34.93 6.22 5.76
CA GLU A 172 -36.18 5.82 6.41
C GLU A 172 -37.40 6.05 5.51
N ARG A 173 -37.42 7.16 4.76
CA ARG A 173 -38.48 7.49 3.80
C ARG A 173 -38.46 6.57 2.59
N ARG A 174 -37.27 6.32 2.03
CA ARG A 174 -37.04 5.39 0.92
C ARG A 174 -37.63 4.03 1.23
N GLU A 175 -37.27 3.47 2.39
CA GLU A 175 -37.69 2.12 2.76
C GLU A 175 -39.22 2.03 2.88
N LYS A 176 -39.86 3.09 3.37
CA LYS A 176 -41.30 3.16 3.50
C LYS A 176 -42.04 3.24 2.15
N ILE A 177 -41.51 4.00 1.19
CA ILE A 177 -42.04 4.09 -0.18
C ILE A 177 -41.88 2.74 -0.89
N ARG A 178 -40.69 2.12 -0.77
CA ARG A 178 -40.37 0.79 -1.30
C ARG A 178 -41.35 -0.27 -0.79
N GLN A 179 -41.55 -0.34 0.53
CA GLN A 179 -42.52 -1.26 1.15
C GLN A 179 -43.96 -0.99 0.68
N GLY A 180 -44.34 0.27 0.46
CA GLY A 180 -45.66 0.65 -0.05
C GLY A 180 -45.92 0.14 -1.46
N PHE A 181 -44.89 0.20 -2.31
CA PHE A 181 -44.91 -0.36 -3.65
C PHE A 181 -45.00 -1.90 -3.62
N PHE A 182 -44.17 -2.57 -2.81
CA PHE A 182 -44.22 -4.03 -2.68
C PHE A 182 -45.58 -4.53 -2.17
N THR A 183 -46.18 -3.84 -1.20
CA THR A 183 -47.51 -4.21 -0.66
C THR A 183 -48.59 -4.10 -1.74
N TYR A 184 -48.51 -3.10 -2.63
CA TYR A 184 -49.42 -2.96 -3.77
C TYR A 184 -49.27 -4.12 -4.76
N VAL A 185 -48.02 -4.47 -5.10
CA VAL A 185 -47.69 -5.57 -6.02
C VAL A 185 -48.18 -6.91 -5.47
N GLU A 186 -47.93 -7.18 -4.19
CA GLU A 186 -48.33 -8.41 -3.49
C GLU A 186 -49.86 -8.56 -3.37
N THR A 187 -50.58 -7.45 -3.15
CA THR A 187 -52.03 -7.48 -2.84
C THR A 187 -52.92 -7.51 -4.08
N HIS A 188 -52.52 -6.83 -5.16
CA HIS A 188 -53.41 -6.61 -6.30
C HIS A 188 -53.10 -7.46 -7.53
N GLY A 189 -51.88 -8.00 -7.64
CA GLY A 189 -51.45 -8.76 -8.83
C GLY A 189 -51.39 -7.90 -10.09
N LEU A 190 -50.43 -8.17 -10.97
CA LEU A 190 -50.03 -7.28 -12.06
C LEU A 190 -50.91 -7.38 -13.32
N GLU A 191 -52.22 -7.23 -13.20
CA GLU A 191 -53.08 -7.20 -14.41
C GLU A 191 -52.80 -5.95 -15.29
N HIS A 192 -52.03 -4.98 -14.79
CA HIS A 192 -51.64 -3.75 -15.49
C HIS A 192 -50.14 -3.40 -15.51
N MET A 193 -49.25 -4.28 -15.03
CA MET A 193 -47.80 -4.09 -15.14
C MET A 193 -47.16 -5.30 -15.83
N VAL A 194 -46.24 -5.03 -16.75
CA VAL A 194 -45.64 -6.03 -17.65
C VAL A 194 -44.74 -6.95 -16.82
N ALA A 195 -44.92 -8.27 -16.95
CA ALA A 195 -44.16 -9.29 -16.20
C ALA A 195 -42.63 -9.14 -16.31
N GLU A 196 -42.13 -8.52 -17.38
CA GLU A 196 -40.70 -8.22 -17.59
C GLU A 196 -40.20 -7.11 -16.66
N ILE A 197 -41.02 -6.11 -16.35
CA ILE A 197 -40.69 -5.03 -15.40
C ILE A 197 -40.77 -5.54 -13.96
N GLU A 198 -41.72 -6.44 -13.68
CA GLU A 198 -41.80 -7.13 -12.38
C GLU A 198 -40.54 -7.95 -12.11
N ALA A 199 -40.14 -8.78 -13.07
CA ALA A 199 -38.94 -9.58 -12.97
C ALA A 199 -37.68 -8.72 -12.80
N ALA A 200 -37.61 -7.58 -13.48
CA ALA A 200 -36.51 -6.62 -13.36
C ALA A 200 -36.41 -5.97 -11.98
N VAL A 201 -37.53 -5.44 -11.46
CA VAL A 201 -37.55 -4.80 -10.14
C VAL A 201 -37.33 -5.82 -9.03
N GLU A 202 -37.87 -7.03 -9.16
CA GLU A 202 -37.62 -8.14 -8.24
C GLU A 202 -36.15 -8.59 -8.28
N ALA A 203 -35.53 -8.67 -9.46
CA ALA A 203 -34.11 -8.99 -9.61
C ALA A 203 -33.22 -7.93 -8.96
N VAL A 204 -33.47 -6.64 -9.19
CA VAL A 204 -32.71 -5.55 -8.55
C VAL A 204 -32.89 -5.57 -7.02
N ALA A 205 -34.10 -5.81 -6.52
CA ALA A 205 -34.34 -5.91 -5.08
C ALA A 205 -33.61 -7.10 -4.44
N ASN A 206 -33.66 -8.28 -5.07
CA ASN A 206 -32.94 -9.46 -4.60
C ASN A 206 -31.42 -9.26 -4.63
N ALA A 207 -30.91 -8.55 -5.63
CA ALA A 207 -29.51 -8.20 -5.74
C ALA A 207 -29.07 -7.24 -4.63
N SER A 208 -29.86 -6.19 -4.37
CA SER A 208 -29.59 -5.25 -3.28
C SER A 208 -29.68 -5.91 -1.90
N ASP A 209 -30.67 -6.78 -1.65
CA ASP A 209 -30.78 -7.54 -0.40
C ASP A 209 -29.58 -8.50 -0.22
N THR A 210 -29.12 -9.11 -1.33
CA THR A 210 -27.91 -9.94 -1.34
C THR A 210 -26.69 -9.11 -1.01
N ARG A 211 -26.54 -7.94 -1.63
CA ARG A 211 -25.46 -6.99 -1.39
C ARG A 211 -25.40 -6.55 0.06
N GLU A 212 -26.53 -6.17 0.65
CA GLU A 212 -26.61 -5.80 2.07
C GLU A 212 -26.22 -6.97 2.99
N THR A 213 -26.69 -8.18 2.69
CA THR A 213 -26.29 -9.39 3.44
C THR A 213 -24.78 -9.64 3.38
N ILE A 214 -24.15 -9.42 2.22
CA ILE A 214 -22.70 -9.56 2.03
C ILE A 214 -21.96 -8.49 2.82
N HIS A 215 -22.45 -7.25 2.79
CA HIS A 215 -21.89 -6.14 3.55
C HIS A 215 -21.95 -6.38 5.08
N GLU A 216 -23.05 -6.95 5.59
CA GLU A 216 -23.16 -7.36 7.00
C GLU A 216 -22.15 -8.47 7.35
N GLN A 217 -22.03 -9.49 6.48
CA GLN A 217 -21.07 -10.59 6.67
C GLN A 217 -19.61 -10.11 6.68
N ARG A 218 -19.31 -9.03 5.95
CA ARG A 218 -18.00 -8.36 5.93
C ARG A 218 -17.73 -7.57 7.21
N GLN A 219 -18.72 -6.84 7.75
CA GLN A 219 -18.56 -6.04 8.98
C GLN A 219 -18.47 -6.88 10.27
N ASP A 220 -19.10 -8.05 10.31
CA ASP A 220 -18.97 -8.99 11.44
C ASP A 220 -17.63 -9.77 11.43
N GLY A 221 -16.79 -9.56 10.41
CA GLY A 221 -15.44 -10.13 10.32
C GLY A 221 -14.46 -9.44 11.28
N PRO A 222 -13.53 -10.17 11.94
CA PRO A 222 -12.59 -9.60 12.90
C PRO A 222 -11.44 -8.84 12.21
N GLY A 223 -11.75 -7.75 11.49
CA GLY A 223 -10.80 -6.93 10.73
C GLY A 223 -9.66 -6.33 11.57
N ASP A 224 -9.87 -6.11 12.87
CA ASP A 224 -8.86 -5.56 13.80
C ASP A 224 -7.97 -6.65 14.44
N THR A 225 -8.28 -7.93 14.25
CA THR A 225 -7.54 -9.02 14.91
C THR A 225 -6.34 -9.49 14.08
N SER A 226 -6.47 -9.55 12.75
CA SER A 226 -5.40 -9.99 11.82
C SER A 226 -4.18 -9.07 11.85
N LEU A 227 -4.40 -7.75 11.74
CA LEU A 227 -3.32 -6.75 11.77
C LEU A 227 -2.54 -6.78 13.10
N ARG A 228 -3.22 -7.10 14.20
CA ARG A 228 -2.59 -7.27 15.52
C ARG A 228 -1.87 -8.60 15.70
N LEU A 229 -2.36 -9.65 15.05
CA LEU A 229 -1.73 -10.97 15.05
C LEU A 229 -0.42 -10.93 14.24
N ASP A 230 -0.44 -10.31 13.06
CA ASP A 230 0.72 -10.15 12.17
C ASP A 230 1.86 -9.36 12.84
N GLY A 231 1.54 -8.22 13.46
CA GLY A 231 2.54 -7.42 14.19
C GLY A 231 3.21 -8.16 15.36
N ASN A 232 2.48 -9.05 16.05
CA ASN A 232 3.04 -9.87 17.13
C ASN A 232 3.83 -11.08 16.60
N LEU A 233 3.33 -11.74 15.56
CA LEU A 233 4.01 -12.87 14.93
C LEU A 233 5.34 -12.44 14.33
N ARG A 234 5.37 -11.35 13.56
CA ARG A 234 6.61 -10.79 12.99
C ARG A 234 7.66 -10.47 14.05
N ARG A 235 7.25 -9.86 15.17
CA ARG A 235 8.19 -9.57 16.28
C ARG A 235 8.74 -10.84 16.92
N ARG A 236 7.91 -11.87 17.09
CA ARG A 236 8.32 -13.16 17.66
C ARG A 236 9.23 -13.93 16.72
N THR A 237 8.93 -13.95 15.42
CA THR A 237 9.77 -14.57 14.38
C THR A 237 11.16 -13.93 14.37
N ARG A 238 11.26 -12.60 14.27
CA ARG A 238 12.57 -11.91 14.27
C ARG A 238 13.40 -12.20 15.51
N LYS A 239 12.75 -12.23 16.67
CA LYS A 239 13.43 -12.57 17.93
C LYS A 239 13.97 -14.00 17.92
N LEU A 240 13.17 -14.95 17.44
CA LEU A 240 13.55 -16.36 17.33
C LEU A 240 14.64 -16.60 16.29
N GLU A 241 14.59 -15.92 15.14
CA GLU A 241 15.64 -15.99 14.11
C GLU A 241 16.98 -15.46 14.62
N SER A 242 16.94 -14.41 15.46
CA SER A 242 18.13 -13.89 16.16
C SER A 242 18.66 -14.88 17.19
N GLU A 243 17.79 -15.47 18.02
CA GLU A 243 18.19 -16.47 19.01
C GLU A 243 18.72 -17.77 18.35
N LEU A 244 18.18 -18.18 17.19
CA LEU A 244 18.67 -19.30 16.38
C LEU A 244 20.03 -19.03 15.73
N GLY A 245 20.22 -17.85 15.14
CA GLY A 245 21.50 -17.46 14.55
C GLY A 245 22.64 -17.43 15.57
N ALA A 246 22.35 -16.99 16.79
CA ALA A 246 23.33 -17.01 17.89
C ALA A 246 23.71 -18.43 18.33
N ALA A 247 22.77 -19.38 18.28
CA ALA A 247 23.01 -20.79 18.61
C ALA A 247 23.75 -21.54 17.49
N GLU A 248 23.46 -21.24 16.22
CA GLU A 248 24.16 -21.78 15.04
C GLU A 248 25.63 -21.31 15.00
N ALA A 249 25.93 -20.10 15.48
CA ALA A 249 27.28 -19.56 15.60
C ALA A 249 28.12 -20.18 16.73
N GLY A 250 27.61 -21.19 17.44
CA GLY A 250 28.39 -22.02 18.37
C GLY A 250 28.77 -21.36 19.70
N LEU A 251 28.03 -20.34 20.14
CA LEU A 251 28.37 -19.56 21.34
C LEU A 251 27.76 -20.06 22.66
N ASP A 252 26.82 -21.02 22.66
CA ASP A 252 26.26 -21.55 23.92
C ASP A 252 25.81 -23.02 23.89
N GLY A 253 25.86 -23.67 25.05
CA GLY A 253 25.83 -25.12 25.21
C GLY A 253 24.50 -25.84 24.88
N GLN A 254 24.56 -27.18 24.85
CA GLN A 254 23.49 -28.11 24.49
C GLN A 254 22.11 -27.92 25.18
N SER A 255 22.01 -27.17 26.30
CA SER A 255 20.72 -26.88 26.93
C SER A 255 19.93 -25.76 26.26
N ASP A 256 20.59 -24.84 25.56
CA ASP A 256 19.93 -23.72 24.88
C ASP A 256 19.33 -24.15 23.54
N ILE A 257 19.96 -25.12 22.86
CA ILE A 257 19.42 -25.74 21.64
C ILE A 257 18.06 -26.41 21.90
N ASP A 258 17.89 -27.12 23.02
CA ASP A 258 16.61 -27.77 23.36
C ASP A 258 15.52 -26.75 23.77
N HIS A 259 15.90 -25.61 24.35
CA HIS A 259 14.99 -24.51 24.65
C HIS A 259 14.52 -23.81 23.37
N LEU A 260 15.45 -23.51 22.47
CA LEU A 260 15.18 -22.90 21.17
C LEU A 260 14.31 -23.81 20.30
N ARG A 261 14.58 -25.12 20.27
CA ARG A 261 13.71 -26.11 19.58
C ARG A 261 12.26 -26.05 20.04
N LYS A 262 12.03 -25.94 21.35
CA LYS A 262 10.66 -25.79 21.89
C LYS A 262 10.01 -24.47 21.51
N GLN A 263 10.78 -23.38 21.46
CA GLN A 263 10.27 -22.08 21.03
C GLN A 263 9.93 -22.07 19.53
N VAL A 264 10.77 -22.67 18.68
CA VAL A 264 10.50 -22.85 17.24
C VAL A 264 9.24 -23.67 17.03
N ALA A 265 9.13 -24.84 17.66
CA ALA A 265 7.94 -25.70 17.53
C ALA A 265 6.64 -24.97 17.93
N ASN A 266 6.65 -24.22 19.04
CA ASN A 266 5.50 -23.42 19.45
C ASN A 266 5.18 -22.28 18.46
N LEU A 267 6.19 -21.66 17.86
CA LEU A 267 5.99 -20.60 16.88
C LEU A 267 5.42 -21.18 15.57
N THR A 268 5.96 -22.31 15.09
CA THR A 268 5.45 -23.05 13.92
C THR A 268 3.98 -23.45 14.12
N ASP A 269 3.60 -23.97 15.30
CA ASP A 269 2.19 -24.28 15.62
C ASP A 269 1.29 -23.03 15.61
N THR A 270 1.81 -21.90 16.12
CA THR A 270 1.07 -20.63 16.11
C THR A 270 0.89 -20.10 14.68
N GLN A 271 1.94 -20.19 13.85
CA GLN A 271 1.89 -19.82 12.43
C GLN A 271 0.94 -20.72 11.67
N GLN A 272 0.92 -22.03 11.95
CA GLN A 272 -0.01 -22.97 11.32
C GLN A 272 -1.47 -22.61 11.63
N THR A 273 -1.75 -22.22 12.88
CA THR A 273 -3.08 -21.77 13.28
C THR A 273 -3.49 -20.51 12.51
N ALA A 274 -2.55 -19.56 12.34
CA ALA A 274 -2.80 -18.33 11.59
C ALA A 274 -3.01 -18.60 10.08
N VAL A 275 -2.24 -19.51 9.47
CA VAL A 275 -2.42 -19.92 8.07
C VAL A 275 -3.80 -20.53 7.86
N THR A 276 -4.24 -21.44 8.73
CA THR A 276 -5.59 -22.03 8.63
C THR A 276 -6.70 -20.99 8.83
N GLU A 277 -6.50 -20.00 9.71
CA GLU A 277 -7.44 -18.89 9.87
C GLU A 277 -7.51 -18.01 8.61
N LEU A 278 -6.38 -17.77 7.94
CA LEU A 278 -6.34 -17.03 6.67
C LEU A 278 -7.00 -17.82 5.53
N GLU A 279 -6.78 -19.14 5.45
CA GLU A 279 -7.46 -20.02 4.49
C GLU A 279 -8.98 -19.96 4.65
N ASP A 280 -9.49 -20.10 5.88
CA ASP A 280 -10.92 -19.99 6.18
C ASP A 280 -11.51 -18.63 5.77
N ARG A 281 -10.70 -17.55 5.82
CA ARG A 281 -11.13 -16.21 5.41
C ARG A 281 -11.10 -16.02 3.90
N ILE A 282 -10.07 -16.55 3.24
CA ILE A 282 -9.98 -16.59 1.77
C ILE A 282 -11.18 -17.35 1.21
N ASP A 283 -11.49 -18.52 1.76
CA ASP A 283 -12.61 -19.34 1.33
C ASP A 283 -13.95 -18.60 1.49
N LYS A 284 -14.16 -17.94 2.64
CA LYS A 284 -15.36 -17.11 2.85
C LYS A 284 -15.44 -15.95 1.87
N ALA A 285 -14.34 -15.22 1.65
CA ALA A 285 -14.33 -14.10 0.71
C ALA A 285 -14.54 -14.56 -0.73
N SER A 286 -13.98 -15.71 -1.12
CA SER A 286 -14.24 -16.35 -2.41
C SER A 286 -15.70 -16.80 -2.55
N ASP A 287 -16.30 -17.41 -1.53
CA ASP A 287 -17.73 -17.76 -1.53
C ASP A 287 -18.63 -16.53 -1.70
N LEU A 288 -18.27 -15.41 -1.07
CA LEU A 288 -18.98 -14.13 -1.23
C LEU A 288 -18.86 -13.60 -2.66
N LYS A 289 -17.64 -13.61 -3.22
CA LYS A 289 -17.36 -13.16 -4.58
C LYS A 289 -18.11 -14.00 -5.61
N ASP A 290 -18.15 -15.33 -5.45
CA ASP A 290 -18.89 -16.23 -6.34
C ASP A 290 -20.41 -16.00 -6.26
N ARG A 291 -20.93 -15.59 -5.09
CA ARG A 291 -22.33 -15.16 -4.95
C ARG A 291 -22.62 -13.85 -5.70
N ILE A 292 -21.71 -12.89 -5.65
CA ILE A 292 -21.82 -11.63 -6.41
C ILE A 292 -21.77 -11.91 -7.91
N ASP A 293 -20.81 -12.72 -8.38
CA ASP A 293 -20.69 -13.08 -9.79
C ASP A 293 -21.98 -13.74 -10.32
N ALA A 294 -22.57 -14.65 -9.54
CA ALA A 294 -23.84 -15.28 -9.90
C ALA A 294 -25.02 -14.28 -9.97
N GLU A 295 -24.99 -13.22 -9.16
CA GLU A 295 -26.03 -12.19 -9.17
C GLU A 295 -25.85 -11.20 -10.32
N ILE A 296 -24.61 -10.82 -10.64
CA ILE A 296 -24.25 -10.05 -11.83
C ILE A 296 -24.77 -10.78 -13.09
N GLU A 297 -24.50 -12.08 -13.22
CA GLU A 297 -24.99 -12.86 -14.37
C GLU A 297 -26.52 -12.86 -14.48
N ARG A 298 -27.25 -12.95 -13.36
CA ARG A 298 -28.73 -12.89 -13.35
C ARG A 298 -29.25 -11.51 -13.74
N LEU A 299 -28.65 -10.45 -13.22
CA LEU A 299 -29.03 -9.08 -13.55
C LEU A 299 -28.72 -8.75 -15.01
N GLN A 300 -27.57 -9.18 -15.54
CA GLN A 300 -27.22 -9.02 -16.96
C GLN A 300 -28.21 -9.75 -17.89
N GLN A 301 -28.66 -10.96 -17.51
CA GLN A 301 -29.69 -11.68 -18.25
C GLN A 301 -31.02 -10.90 -18.24
N THR A 302 -31.41 -10.39 -17.08
CA THR A 302 -32.64 -9.61 -16.90
C THR A 302 -32.59 -8.28 -17.67
N HIS A 303 -31.43 -7.63 -17.70
CA HIS A 303 -31.18 -6.44 -18.50
C HIS A 303 -31.39 -6.69 -20.00
N GLY A 304 -30.88 -7.83 -20.51
CA GLY A 304 -31.09 -8.25 -21.89
C GLY A 304 -32.57 -8.48 -22.22
N ASP A 305 -33.30 -9.15 -21.33
CA ASP A 305 -34.73 -9.43 -21.49
C ASP A 305 -35.58 -8.14 -21.50
N VAL A 306 -35.21 -7.14 -20.69
CA VAL A 306 -35.85 -5.81 -20.65
C VAL A 306 -35.53 -4.99 -21.90
N ALA A 307 -34.28 -5.03 -22.38
CA ALA A 307 -33.85 -4.33 -23.59
C ALA A 307 -34.56 -4.84 -24.86
N ASP A 308 -34.90 -6.13 -24.91
CA ASP A 308 -35.65 -6.74 -26.01
C ASP A 308 -37.17 -6.45 -25.95
N ALA A 309 -37.68 -5.89 -24.85
CA ALA A 309 -39.09 -5.56 -24.68
C ALA A 309 -39.51 -4.32 -25.49
N ASN A 310 -40.60 -4.44 -26.26
CA ASN A 310 -41.03 -3.48 -27.30
C ASN A 310 -41.59 -2.11 -26.80
N ARG A 311 -41.23 -1.61 -25.61
CA ARG A 311 -41.73 -0.33 -25.04
C ARG A 311 -40.60 0.53 -24.46
N LYS A 312 -40.06 1.43 -25.29
CA LYS A 312 -38.87 2.27 -25.02
C LYS A 312 -38.88 3.03 -23.69
N GLU A 313 -39.88 3.85 -23.43
CA GLU A 313 -39.76 4.88 -22.36
C GLU A 313 -39.74 4.32 -20.92
N VAL A 314 -40.42 3.19 -20.66
CA VAL A 314 -40.39 2.52 -19.34
C VAL A 314 -39.31 1.45 -19.26
N ALA A 315 -38.93 0.86 -20.40
CA ALA A 315 -37.81 -0.07 -20.48
C ALA A 315 -36.47 0.65 -20.24
N ASP A 316 -36.31 1.87 -20.76
CA ASP A 316 -35.08 2.66 -20.58
C ASP A 316 -34.84 2.96 -19.08
N ALA A 317 -35.85 3.47 -18.35
CA ALA A 317 -35.71 3.74 -16.91
C ALA A 317 -35.50 2.46 -16.06
N THR A 318 -36.02 1.32 -16.50
CA THR A 318 -35.80 0.03 -15.81
C THR A 318 -34.40 -0.53 -16.13
N ALA A 319 -33.90 -0.29 -17.34
CA ALA A 319 -32.54 -0.64 -17.75
C ALA A 319 -31.51 0.17 -16.96
N ASP A 320 -31.72 1.49 -16.80
CA ASP A 320 -30.84 2.36 -16.02
C ASP A 320 -30.71 1.90 -14.55
N LEU A 321 -31.80 1.41 -13.95
CA LEU A 321 -31.80 0.84 -12.60
C LEU A 321 -30.97 -0.45 -12.51
N ILE A 322 -31.08 -1.33 -13.50
CA ILE A 322 -30.28 -2.55 -13.55
C ILE A 322 -28.81 -2.22 -13.78
N GLU A 323 -28.50 -1.26 -14.66
CA GLU A 323 -27.13 -0.82 -14.94
C GLU A 323 -26.47 -0.25 -13.68
N THR A 324 -27.19 0.60 -12.94
CA THR A 324 -26.70 1.14 -11.66
C THR A 324 -26.38 0.02 -10.64
N GLU A 325 -27.26 -0.97 -10.50
CA GLU A 325 -27.00 -2.07 -9.55
C GLU A 325 -25.90 -3.02 -10.02
N LEU A 326 -25.73 -3.19 -11.34
CA LEU A 326 -24.58 -3.90 -11.90
C LEU A 326 -23.28 -3.19 -11.56
N GLU A 327 -23.19 -1.87 -11.73
CA GLU A 327 -22.00 -1.09 -11.34
C GLU A 327 -21.67 -1.25 -9.86
N ASN A 328 -22.68 -1.21 -8.98
CA ASN A 328 -22.51 -1.43 -7.54
C ASN A 328 -21.94 -2.82 -7.21
N LEU A 329 -22.50 -3.87 -7.83
CA LEU A 329 -22.04 -5.24 -7.63
C LEU A 329 -20.63 -5.47 -8.20
N GLU A 330 -20.30 -4.86 -9.33
CA GLU A 330 -18.95 -4.92 -9.92
C GLU A 330 -17.91 -4.25 -9.02
N ALA A 331 -18.24 -3.08 -8.45
CA ALA A 331 -17.37 -2.42 -7.47
C ALA A 331 -17.15 -3.29 -6.23
N GLU A 332 -18.20 -3.94 -5.70
CA GLU A 332 -18.08 -4.80 -4.52
C GLU A 332 -17.31 -6.10 -4.80
N ARG A 333 -17.44 -6.65 -6.02
CA ARG A 333 -16.61 -7.77 -6.50
C ARG A 333 -15.13 -7.39 -6.53
N ASP A 334 -14.80 -6.22 -7.05
CA ASP A 334 -13.42 -5.75 -7.18
C ASP A 334 -12.77 -5.48 -5.82
N ASP A 335 -13.56 -4.99 -4.87
CA ASP A 335 -13.23 -4.90 -3.44
C ASP A 335 -12.87 -6.28 -2.85
N LEU A 336 -13.72 -7.29 -3.08
CA LEU A 336 -13.48 -8.65 -2.59
C LEU A 336 -12.26 -9.29 -3.25
N LEU A 337 -12.02 -9.05 -4.55
CA LEU A 337 -10.82 -9.51 -5.23
C LEU A 337 -9.55 -8.93 -4.60
N THR A 338 -9.58 -7.64 -4.29
CA THR A 338 -8.47 -6.96 -3.61
C THR A 338 -8.22 -7.54 -2.21
N GLU A 339 -9.29 -7.82 -1.46
CA GLU A 339 -9.20 -8.45 -0.14
C GLU A 339 -8.66 -9.89 -0.21
N ILE A 340 -9.15 -10.70 -1.15
CA ILE A 340 -8.66 -12.07 -1.40
C ILE A 340 -7.17 -12.07 -1.76
N ASP A 341 -6.75 -11.17 -2.64
CA ASP A 341 -5.35 -11.07 -3.05
C ASP A 341 -4.45 -10.63 -1.90
N HIS A 342 -4.93 -9.72 -1.05
CA HIS A 342 -4.21 -9.33 0.17
C HIS A 342 -4.04 -10.52 1.12
N LEU A 343 -5.12 -11.26 1.40
CA LEU A 343 -5.09 -12.43 2.29
C LEU A 343 -4.20 -13.56 1.74
N LYS A 344 -4.21 -13.80 0.41
CA LYS A 344 -3.33 -14.79 -0.24
C LYS A 344 -1.87 -14.43 -0.09
N ARG A 345 -1.50 -13.15 -0.30
CA ARG A 345 -0.12 -12.67 -0.09
C ARG A 345 0.31 -12.83 1.36
N GLU A 346 -0.58 -12.53 2.32
CA GLU A 346 -0.31 -12.73 3.75
C GLU A 346 -0.07 -14.20 4.09
N ARG A 347 -0.89 -15.10 3.53
CA ARG A 347 -0.71 -16.55 3.69
C ARG A 347 0.64 -17.02 3.13
N GLU A 348 0.95 -16.65 1.89
CA GLU A 348 2.20 -17.04 1.22
C GLU A 348 3.43 -16.56 2.01
N LEU A 349 3.38 -15.35 2.56
CA LEU A 349 4.45 -14.82 3.42
C LEU A 349 4.62 -15.65 4.70
N LEU A 350 3.53 -16.05 5.35
CA LEU A 350 3.59 -16.89 6.55
C LEU A 350 4.08 -18.32 6.23
N GLU A 351 3.65 -18.90 5.11
CA GLU A 351 4.10 -20.22 4.66
C GLU A 351 5.59 -20.24 4.30
N ALA A 352 6.08 -19.18 3.64
CA ALA A 352 7.50 -19.02 3.34
C ALA A 352 8.32 -18.86 4.63
N THR A 353 7.86 -18.02 5.56
CA THR A 353 8.51 -17.83 6.87
C THR A 353 8.59 -19.15 7.64
N ARG A 354 7.50 -19.94 7.62
CA ARG A 354 7.45 -21.24 8.26
C ARG A 354 8.44 -22.23 7.62
N SER A 355 8.46 -22.30 6.29
CA SER A 355 9.35 -23.19 5.55
C SER A 355 10.82 -22.92 5.89
N ARG A 356 11.20 -21.65 6.02
CA ARG A 356 12.54 -21.24 6.47
C ARG A 356 12.87 -21.69 7.89
N LEU A 357 11.92 -21.57 8.83
CA LEU A 357 12.11 -22.03 10.21
C LEU A 357 12.20 -23.56 10.28
N ASP A 358 11.38 -24.28 9.50
CA ASP A 358 11.41 -25.74 9.41
C ASP A 358 12.74 -26.23 8.79
N GLU A 359 13.26 -25.54 7.76
CA GLU A 359 14.55 -25.84 7.12
C GLU A 359 15.73 -25.63 8.07
N ARG A 360 15.80 -24.47 8.75
CA ARG A 360 16.84 -24.19 9.77
C ARG A 360 16.76 -25.18 10.93
N GLN A 361 15.56 -25.54 11.37
CA GLN A 361 15.40 -26.60 12.37
C GLN A 361 15.92 -27.94 11.85
N GLY A 362 15.69 -28.27 10.58
CA GLY A 362 16.23 -29.45 9.91
C GLY A 362 17.77 -29.50 9.97
N THR A 363 18.42 -28.39 9.64
CA THR A 363 19.89 -28.23 9.73
C THR A 363 20.41 -28.42 11.16
N LEU A 364 19.65 -28.01 12.18
CA LEU A 364 19.96 -28.22 13.60
C LEU A 364 19.61 -29.64 14.11
N THR A 365 18.94 -30.46 13.30
CA THR A 365 18.46 -31.81 13.65
C THR A 365 19.23 -32.91 12.91
N GLU A 366 19.90 -32.58 11.79
CA GLU A 366 20.91 -33.47 11.23
C GLU A 366 21.98 -33.75 12.29
N PRO A 367 22.21 -35.02 12.66
CA PRO A 367 23.14 -35.33 13.71
C PRO A 367 24.53 -34.84 13.32
N ILE A 368 25.02 -33.86 14.07
CA ILE A 368 26.43 -33.44 14.16
C ILE A 368 27.38 -34.63 14.53
N ASP A 369 26.83 -35.83 14.75
CA ASP A 369 27.51 -37.04 15.24
C ASP A 369 28.33 -37.84 14.19
N SER A 370 28.39 -37.49 12.90
CA SER A 370 29.31 -38.17 11.96
C SER A 370 30.54 -37.38 11.56
N ASP A 371 30.43 -36.05 11.51
CA ASP A 371 31.47 -35.22 10.89
C ASP A 371 32.38 -34.56 11.94
N VAL A 372 31.87 -34.35 13.17
CA VAL A 372 32.67 -33.78 14.27
C VAL A 372 33.62 -34.80 14.92
N GLU A 373 33.27 -36.09 14.96
CA GLU A 373 34.21 -37.13 15.44
C GLU A 373 35.26 -37.55 14.39
N ALA A 374 35.01 -37.31 13.10
CA ALA A 374 35.96 -37.61 12.03
C ALA A 374 36.94 -36.45 11.75
N ALA A 375 36.53 -35.21 12.01
CA ALA A 375 37.37 -34.01 11.85
C ALA A 375 38.32 -33.76 13.04
N LEU A 376 38.06 -34.34 14.22
CA LEU A 376 38.93 -34.23 15.40
C LEU A 376 40.07 -35.26 15.36
N GLY A 377 40.92 -35.16 14.33
CA GLY A 377 42.30 -35.63 14.43
C GLY A 377 43.03 -34.82 15.52
N PRO A 378 43.93 -35.41 16.33
CA PRO A 378 44.38 -34.81 17.58
C PRO A 378 45.40 -33.66 17.44
N ASN A 379 45.40 -32.92 16.33
CA ASN A 379 46.32 -31.80 16.10
C ASN A 379 45.79 -30.86 15.00
N VAL A 380 45.05 -29.81 15.32
CA VAL A 380 44.99 -28.55 14.55
C VAL A 380 44.60 -27.39 15.48
N GLU A 381 45.54 -26.48 15.73
CA GLU A 381 45.27 -25.05 15.93
C GLU A 381 45.09 -24.44 14.51
N THR A 382 44.17 -23.48 14.34
CA THR A 382 43.94 -22.58 13.17
C THR A 382 42.90 -22.97 12.10
N GLY A 383 41.98 -22.01 11.86
CA GLY A 383 41.47 -21.52 10.56
C GLY A 383 40.43 -22.34 9.77
N LEU A 384 39.29 -21.72 9.43
CA LEU A 384 38.31 -22.20 8.44
C LEU A 384 38.63 -21.57 7.06
N ASP A 385 38.58 -22.36 5.97
CA ASP A 385 38.74 -21.93 4.56
C ASP A 385 37.56 -21.03 4.11
N GLY A 386 37.82 -19.94 3.37
CA GLY A 386 36.78 -19.02 2.89
C GLY A 386 37.13 -18.29 1.59
N ASP A 387 36.51 -18.71 0.48
CA ASP A 387 36.76 -18.17 -0.87
C ASP A 387 35.90 -16.93 -1.24
N ASP A 388 34.90 -16.54 -0.43
CA ASP A 388 33.90 -15.49 -0.80
C ASP A 388 33.63 -14.44 0.29
N VAL A 389 34.54 -14.26 1.26
CA VAL A 389 34.28 -13.42 2.44
C VAL A 389 34.60 -11.93 2.20
N VAL A 390 33.58 -11.08 2.17
CA VAL A 390 33.69 -9.62 2.09
C VAL A 390 33.52 -9.01 3.49
N THR A 391 34.50 -8.25 3.98
CA THR A 391 34.39 -7.57 5.29
C THR A 391 33.57 -6.27 5.22
N ALA A 392 33.02 -5.82 6.36
CA ALA A 392 32.25 -4.58 6.45
C ALA A 392 33.01 -3.35 5.93
N SER A 393 34.30 -3.25 6.25
CA SER A 393 35.16 -2.17 5.78
C SER A 393 35.33 -2.21 4.25
N VAL A 394 35.51 -3.40 3.67
CA VAL A 394 35.63 -3.58 2.21
C VAL A 394 34.32 -3.21 1.51
N ALA A 395 33.19 -3.69 2.02
CA ALA A 395 31.86 -3.37 1.48
C ALA A 395 31.55 -1.86 1.58
N CYS A 396 31.92 -1.21 2.68
CA CYS A 396 31.76 0.25 2.84
C CYS A 396 32.61 1.02 1.81
N LEU A 397 33.85 0.59 1.56
CA LEU A 397 34.69 1.20 0.52
C LEU A 397 34.13 0.97 -0.88
N GLN A 398 33.69 -0.25 -1.20
CA GLN A 398 33.06 -0.58 -2.49
C GLN A 398 31.78 0.25 -2.70
N GLU A 399 30.96 0.43 -1.67
CA GLU A 399 29.77 1.28 -1.71
C GLU A 399 30.11 2.74 -2.05
N LEU A 400 31.08 3.32 -1.33
CA LEU A 400 31.48 4.71 -1.53
C LEU A 400 32.12 4.93 -2.91
N ASP A 401 32.96 3.99 -3.35
CA ASP A 401 33.63 4.03 -4.64
C ASP A 401 32.63 3.91 -5.79
N TYR A 402 31.73 2.93 -5.74
CA TYR A 402 30.71 2.72 -6.76
C TYR A 402 29.82 3.96 -6.94
N LEU A 403 29.24 4.49 -5.86
CA LEU A 403 28.36 5.65 -5.95
C LEU A 403 29.12 6.93 -6.32
N GLY A 404 30.34 7.10 -5.80
CA GLY A 404 31.19 8.22 -6.20
C GLY A 404 31.50 8.21 -7.71
N ARG A 405 31.64 7.03 -8.31
CA ARG A 405 31.87 6.87 -9.76
C ARG A 405 30.60 7.05 -10.57
N PHE A 406 29.48 6.48 -10.12
CA PHE A 406 28.17 6.73 -10.73
C PHE A 406 27.88 8.24 -10.79
N ASP A 407 28.24 8.99 -9.75
CA ASP A 407 28.08 10.43 -9.72
C ASP A 407 28.92 11.16 -10.78
N ILE A 408 30.12 10.67 -11.05
CA ILE A 408 30.99 11.19 -12.11
C ILE A 408 30.37 10.86 -13.46
N SER A 409 29.97 9.60 -13.69
CA SER A 409 29.30 9.17 -14.93
C SER A 409 28.07 10.03 -15.24
N MET A 410 27.22 10.29 -14.24
CA MET A 410 26.03 11.14 -14.40
C MET A 410 26.39 12.60 -14.72
N ARG A 411 27.45 13.15 -14.12
CA ARG A 411 27.88 14.54 -14.37
C ARG A 411 28.63 14.72 -15.69
N ASP A 412 29.31 13.67 -16.15
CA ASP A 412 30.05 13.66 -17.41
C ASP A 412 29.15 13.28 -18.61
N ALA A 413 27.99 12.66 -18.36
CA ALA A 413 27.02 12.31 -19.39
C ALA A 413 26.50 13.57 -20.11
N THR A 414 26.71 13.62 -21.43
CA THR A 414 26.24 14.72 -22.28
C THR A 414 24.83 14.48 -22.82
N SER A 415 24.45 13.21 -22.99
CA SER A 415 23.11 12.80 -23.40
C SER A 415 22.68 11.52 -22.69
N ILE A 416 21.38 11.39 -22.44
CA ILE A 416 20.76 10.22 -21.81
C ILE A 416 19.53 9.82 -22.64
N THR A 417 19.34 8.53 -22.91
CA THR A 417 18.17 8.05 -23.66
C THR A 417 16.99 7.88 -22.71
N THR A 418 15.87 8.58 -22.94
CA THR A 418 14.73 8.62 -21.99
C THR A 418 13.62 7.62 -22.26
N ASP A 419 13.53 7.11 -23.49
CA ASP A 419 12.46 6.19 -23.89
C ASP A 419 12.91 5.14 -24.93
N ALA A 420 12.06 4.13 -25.14
CA ALA A 420 12.31 3.07 -26.12
C ALA A 420 12.22 3.55 -27.59
N SER A 421 11.79 4.79 -27.82
CA SER A 421 11.77 5.40 -29.16
C SER A 421 13.12 6.02 -29.54
N GLY A 422 14.05 6.11 -28.58
CA GLY A 422 15.39 6.65 -28.77
C GLY A 422 15.46 8.16 -28.58
N THR A 423 14.54 8.74 -27.80
CA THR A 423 14.60 10.16 -27.45
C THR A 423 15.84 10.42 -26.58
N GLU A 424 16.75 11.26 -27.06
CA GLU A 424 17.92 11.69 -26.30
C GLU A 424 17.64 13.01 -25.57
N PHE A 425 17.87 13.02 -24.26
CA PHE A 425 17.91 14.21 -23.44
C PHE A 425 19.35 14.73 -23.35
N GLU A 426 19.61 15.89 -23.94
CA GLU A 426 20.90 16.60 -23.77
C GLU A 426 20.96 17.19 -22.35
N VAL A 427 21.98 16.81 -21.58
CA VAL A 427 22.15 17.24 -20.18
C VAL A 427 22.79 18.64 -20.14
N PRO A 428 22.09 19.68 -19.66
CA PRO A 428 22.68 21.00 -19.53
C PRO A 428 23.75 21.08 -18.43
N ASP A 429 24.66 22.05 -18.56
CA ASP A 429 25.65 22.34 -17.51
C ASP A 429 24.95 22.63 -16.16
N ASN A 430 25.38 21.95 -15.10
CA ASN A 430 24.84 22.04 -13.74
C ASN A 430 23.37 21.61 -13.59
N TYR A 431 22.83 20.81 -14.52
CA TYR A 431 21.45 20.33 -14.47
C TYR A 431 21.12 19.51 -13.21
N TRP A 432 22.10 18.78 -12.67
CA TRP A 432 21.92 17.86 -11.55
C TRP A 432 21.94 18.52 -10.17
N ASP A 433 22.34 19.80 -10.06
CA ASP A 433 22.54 20.48 -8.79
C ASP A 433 21.27 20.55 -7.93
N ASP A 434 20.09 20.62 -8.56
CA ASP A 434 18.77 20.60 -7.92
C ASP A 434 17.93 19.36 -8.27
N ARG A 435 18.54 18.35 -8.92
CA ARG A 435 17.87 17.14 -9.44
C ARG A 435 18.59 15.85 -9.08
N SER A 436 19.36 15.89 -7.99
CA SER A 436 20.00 14.70 -7.43
C SER A 436 19.67 14.55 -5.94
N GLU A 437 19.44 13.32 -5.51
CA GLU A 437 19.11 12.96 -4.14
C GLU A 437 20.04 11.83 -3.66
N ARG A 438 20.42 11.87 -2.38
CA ARG A 438 21.18 10.81 -1.72
C ARG A 438 20.36 10.22 -0.59
N ARG A 439 20.22 8.89 -0.58
CA ARG A 439 19.55 8.16 0.49
C ARG A 439 20.49 7.13 1.10
N ASN A 440 20.16 6.66 2.30
CA ASN A 440 20.86 5.58 2.98
C ASN A 440 19.98 4.95 4.07
N GLU A 441 20.39 3.77 4.52
CA GLU A 441 19.75 3.00 5.58
C GLU A 441 20.53 3.10 6.90
N ARG A 442 21.19 4.24 7.18
CA ARG A 442 22.01 4.43 8.40
C ARG A 442 21.22 4.16 9.69
N THR A 443 19.94 4.56 9.73
CA THR A 443 19.05 4.29 10.88
C THR A 443 18.81 2.81 11.08
N ARG A 444 18.60 2.05 9.99
CA ARG A 444 18.40 0.60 10.04
C ARG A 444 19.65 -0.10 10.56
N LEU A 445 20.84 0.30 10.07
CA LEU A 445 22.10 -0.26 10.58
C LEU A 445 22.32 0.09 12.06
N ALA A 446 22.02 1.32 12.47
CA ALA A 446 22.17 1.74 13.87
C ALA A 446 21.27 0.92 14.82
N ASP A 447 20.10 0.48 14.36
CA ASP A 447 19.22 -0.41 15.12
C ASP A 447 19.76 -1.86 15.20
N LEU A 448 20.66 -2.25 14.29
CA LEU A 448 21.27 -3.59 14.24
C LEU A 448 22.56 -3.69 15.06
N LEU A 449 23.29 -2.59 15.25
CA LEU A 449 24.50 -2.55 16.07
C LEU A 449 24.13 -2.48 17.55
N GLU A 450 24.51 -3.50 18.33
CA GLU A 450 24.16 -3.61 19.76
C GLU A 450 24.81 -2.52 20.63
N ASP A 451 25.96 -2.00 20.20
CA ASP A 451 26.68 -0.90 20.86
C ASP A 451 26.35 0.42 20.15
N GLY A 452 25.51 1.25 20.79
CA GLY A 452 25.06 2.55 20.30
C GLY A 452 26.15 3.63 20.17
N ASP A 453 27.35 3.30 19.69
CA ASP A 453 28.38 4.23 19.28
C ASP A 453 28.09 4.73 17.84
N PRO A 454 27.68 5.99 17.65
CA PRO A 454 27.36 6.54 16.34
C PRO A 454 28.55 6.58 15.38
N THR A 455 29.79 6.45 15.89
CA THR A 455 31.01 6.44 15.09
C THR A 455 31.34 5.06 14.51
N ALA A 456 30.85 3.98 15.12
CA ALA A 456 31.03 2.63 14.60
C ALA A 456 30.30 2.44 13.26
N VAL A 457 29.13 3.08 13.11
CA VAL A 457 28.29 3.09 11.90
C VAL A 457 29.05 3.53 10.63
N GLU A 458 30.10 4.33 10.76
CA GLU A 458 30.90 4.81 9.61
C GLU A 458 31.81 3.73 9.02
N GLN A 459 32.00 2.61 9.73
CA GLN A 459 32.85 1.49 9.31
C GLN A 459 32.07 0.40 8.56
N TYR A 460 30.75 0.56 8.42
CA TYR A 460 29.85 -0.42 7.83
C TYR A 460 29.17 0.16 6.59
N PRO A 461 28.78 -0.69 5.61
CA PRO A 461 27.95 -0.25 4.50
C PRO A 461 26.58 0.20 5.02
N VAL A 462 25.94 1.16 4.34
CA VAL A 462 24.64 1.69 4.76
C VAL A 462 23.60 1.68 3.64
N ASN A 463 23.75 0.79 2.66
CA ASN A 463 22.87 0.68 1.48
C ASN A 463 22.53 2.05 0.88
N ARG A 464 23.57 2.81 0.58
CA ARG A 464 23.45 4.14 -0.01
C ARG A 464 22.82 4.05 -1.39
N SER A 465 22.02 5.06 -1.72
CA SER A 465 21.53 5.24 -3.08
C SER A 465 21.72 6.68 -3.58
N ALA A 466 21.84 6.76 -4.89
CA ALA A 466 22.12 7.94 -5.69
C ALA A 466 21.04 8.05 -6.76
N ARG A 467 20.15 9.04 -6.63
CA ARG A 467 19.01 9.23 -7.52
C ARG A 467 19.16 10.53 -8.31
N TYR A 468 18.87 10.48 -9.60
CA TYR A 468 18.90 11.59 -10.54
C TYR A 468 17.59 11.68 -11.31
N GLU A 469 17.04 12.88 -11.45
CA GLU A 469 15.74 13.09 -12.09
C GLU A 469 15.86 13.93 -13.36
N ILE A 470 15.32 13.42 -14.46
CA ILE A 470 15.11 14.17 -15.70
C ILE A 470 13.68 14.70 -15.67
N THR A 471 13.55 16.02 -15.74
CA THR A 471 12.26 16.72 -15.67
C THR A 471 11.98 17.50 -16.94
N ASN A 472 10.75 17.47 -17.40
CA ASN A 472 10.24 18.33 -18.46
C ASN A 472 9.51 19.54 -17.87
N SER A 473 9.68 20.71 -18.48
CA SER A 473 9.03 21.94 -18.03
C SER A 473 7.67 22.07 -18.70
N GLN A 474 6.59 21.82 -17.95
CA GLN A 474 5.24 22.16 -18.39
C GLN A 474 4.89 23.61 -18.01
N TYR A 475 3.93 24.21 -18.72
CA TYR A 475 3.37 25.54 -18.43
C TYR A 475 4.42 26.64 -18.19
N PHE A 476 5.25 26.97 -19.18
CA PHE A 476 6.21 28.09 -19.11
C PHE A 476 7.18 28.04 -17.89
N GLY A 477 7.45 26.86 -17.33
CA GLY A 477 8.39 26.66 -16.23
C GLY A 477 7.82 26.79 -14.81
N PHE A 478 6.48 26.84 -14.67
CA PHE A 478 5.81 26.88 -13.36
C PHE A 478 5.56 25.49 -12.76
N ALA A 479 5.54 24.44 -13.58
CA ALA A 479 5.41 23.06 -13.15
C ALA A 479 6.53 22.22 -13.78
N ARG A 480 7.13 21.34 -12.98
CA ARG A 480 8.12 20.36 -13.42
C ARG A 480 7.47 18.99 -13.28
N GLU A 481 7.47 18.23 -14.35
CA GLU A 481 7.05 16.83 -14.33
C GLU A 481 8.29 15.98 -14.56
N THR A 482 8.48 14.97 -13.70
CA THR A 482 9.58 14.01 -13.85
C THR A 482 9.23 13.08 -15.01
N GLU A 483 10.13 12.96 -15.97
CA GLU A 483 10.00 12.09 -17.15
C GLU A 483 10.76 10.79 -16.94
N MET A 484 11.97 10.88 -16.35
CA MET A 484 12.81 9.72 -16.08
C MET A 484 13.53 9.85 -14.74
N ILE A 485 13.70 8.72 -14.06
CA ILE A 485 14.58 8.57 -12.89
C ILE A 485 15.72 7.61 -13.22
N LEU A 486 16.94 8.00 -12.85
CA LEU A 486 18.11 7.12 -12.83
C LEU A 486 18.55 6.95 -11.37
N GLU A 487 18.49 5.73 -10.83
CA GLU A 487 18.92 5.44 -9.46
C GLU A 487 19.96 4.33 -9.42
N ALA A 488 21.08 4.57 -8.74
CA ALA A 488 22.04 3.54 -8.37
C ALA A 488 21.93 3.27 -6.87
N ARG A 489 21.80 2.01 -6.47
CA ARG A 489 21.64 1.58 -5.07
C ARG A 489 22.57 0.42 -4.76
N VAL A 490 23.21 0.48 -3.59
CA VAL A 490 24.01 -0.63 -3.08
C VAL A 490 23.13 -1.54 -2.22
N CYS A 491 23.22 -2.84 -2.46
CA CYS A 491 22.51 -3.89 -1.74
C CYS A 491 23.52 -4.73 -0.95
N ALA A 492 23.76 -4.35 0.30
CA ALA A 492 24.59 -5.08 1.24
C ALA A 492 23.71 -5.72 2.33
N HIS A 493 24.04 -6.94 2.76
CA HIS A 493 23.36 -7.60 3.87
C HIS A 493 23.78 -6.97 5.21
N LEU A 494 23.17 -5.83 5.56
CA LEU A 494 23.51 -5.05 6.76
C LEU A 494 23.52 -5.89 8.05
N MET A 495 22.68 -6.92 8.14
CA MET A 495 22.63 -7.84 9.28
C MET A 495 23.89 -8.70 9.39
N ALA A 496 24.40 -9.25 8.27
CA ALA A 496 25.62 -10.04 8.27
C ALA A 496 26.78 -9.16 8.75
N TYR A 497 26.95 -7.99 8.15
CA TYR A 497 27.98 -7.06 8.58
C TYR A 497 27.85 -6.64 10.05
N ALA A 498 26.65 -6.33 10.55
CA ALA A 498 26.44 -5.93 11.94
C ALA A 498 26.70 -7.07 12.96
N THR A 499 26.54 -8.33 12.58
CA THR A 499 26.65 -9.48 13.49
C THR A 499 27.99 -10.20 13.41
N THR A 500 28.50 -10.43 12.21
CA THR A 500 29.74 -11.19 11.95
C THR A 500 30.89 -10.29 11.51
N GLY A 501 30.65 -9.03 11.17
CA GLY A 501 31.68 -8.10 10.66
C GLY A 501 32.07 -8.35 9.20
N PHE A 502 31.52 -9.39 8.58
CA PHE A 502 31.73 -9.79 7.19
C PHE A 502 30.48 -10.49 6.63
N ASP A 503 30.41 -10.59 5.32
CA ASP A 503 29.39 -11.31 4.57
C ASP A 503 30.06 -12.21 3.54
N ALA A 504 29.55 -13.42 3.37
CA ALA A 504 30.06 -14.41 2.43
C ALA A 504 28.99 -14.93 1.46
N ALA A 505 27.77 -14.38 1.52
CA ALA A 505 26.66 -14.80 0.68
C ALA A 505 26.46 -13.81 -0.48
N PRO A 506 26.53 -14.26 -1.75
CA PRO A 506 26.12 -13.46 -2.90
C PRO A 506 24.64 -13.06 -2.78
N ALA A 507 24.29 -11.89 -3.30
CA ALA A 507 22.92 -11.41 -3.33
C ALA A 507 22.05 -12.26 -4.27
N ASP A 508 20.81 -12.49 -3.88
CA ASP A 508 19.87 -13.37 -4.56
C ASP A 508 18.69 -12.62 -5.20
N LEU A 509 17.70 -13.37 -5.68
CA LEU A 509 16.53 -12.79 -6.34
C LEU A 509 15.62 -12.04 -5.35
N ASP A 510 15.55 -12.45 -4.08
CA ASP A 510 14.74 -11.80 -3.07
C ASP A 510 15.32 -10.42 -2.73
N ASP A 511 16.65 -10.30 -2.71
CA ASP A 511 17.34 -9.02 -2.55
C ASP A 511 16.98 -8.05 -3.69
N VAL A 512 17.02 -8.54 -4.94
CA VAL A 512 16.62 -7.76 -6.13
C VAL A 512 15.15 -7.33 -6.03
N LEU A 513 14.25 -8.27 -5.70
CA LEU A 513 12.81 -8.00 -5.61
C LEU A 513 12.46 -7.03 -4.47
N SER A 514 13.18 -7.09 -3.36
CA SER A 514 12.98 -6.18 -2.23
C SER A 514 13.18 -4.71 -2.62
N VAL A 515 14.13 -4.44 -3.52
CA VAL A 515 14.41 -3.11 -4.06
C VAL A 515 13.45 -2.76 -5.19
N LEU A 516 13.20 -3.71 -6.10
CA LEU A 516 12.36 -3.48 -7.29
C LEU A 516 10.91 -3.16 -6.95
N ASN A 517 10.31 -3.80 -5.94
CA ASN A 517 8.90 -3.61 -5.62
C ASN A 517 8.57 -2.15 -5.27
N ASP A 518 9.45 -1.48 -4.52
CA ASP A 518 9.30 -0.07 -4.17
C ASP A 518 9.37 0.82 -5.43
N VAL A 519 10.27 0.46 -6.36
CA VAL A 519 10.53 1.21 -7.59
C VAL A 519 9.41 1.04 -8.62
N ILE A 520 8.90 -0.19 -8.80
CA ILE A 520 7.80 -0.47 -9.73
C ILE A 520 6.55 0.32 -9.33
N TYR A 521 6.22 0.32 -8.03
CA TYR A 521 5.08 1.08 -7.53
C TYR A 521 5.22 2.59 -7.81
N GLU A 522 6.41 3.16 -7.62
CA GLU A 522 6.67 4.58 -7.92
C GLU A 522 6.58 4.87 -9.43
N ALA A 523 7.16 4.01 -10.26
CA ALA A 523 7.20 4.19 -11.71
C ALA A 523 5.81 4.10 -12.35
N GLU A 524 4.98 3.16 -11.89
CA GLU A 524 3.61 2.97 -12.39
C GLU A 524 2.66 4.07 -11.90
N GLN A 525 2.79 4.50 -10.64
CA GLN A 525 1.94 5.56 -10.09
C GLN A 525 2.18 6.90 -10.79
N ARG A 526 3.42 7.18 -11.21
CA ARG A 526 3.81 8.46 -11.83
C ARG A 526 3.90 8.41 -13.35
N ASP A 527 3.73 7.23 -13.95
CA ASP A 527 3.91 6.96 -15.39
C ASP A 527 5.26 7.51 -15.92
N ILE A 528 6.35 7.14 -15.25
CA ILE A 528 7.72 7.61 -15.56
C ILE A 528 8.63 6.46 -15.93
N THR A 529 9.60 6.72 -16.82
CA THR A 529 10.68 5.75 -17.09
C THR A 529 11.62 5.69 -15.89
N TYR A 530 11.91 4.50 -15.38
CA TYR A 530 12.77 4.30 -14.23
C TYR A 530 13.92 3.37 -14.61
N LEU A 531 15.16 3.84 -14.49
CA LEU A 531 16.35 3.04 -14.71
C LEU A 531 17.08 2.81 -13.38
N LEU A 532 17.10 1.55 -12.93
CA LEU A 532 17.63 1.15 -11.65
C LEU A 532 18.91 0.32 -11.80
N GLY A 533 20.00 0.77 -11.20
CA GLY A 533 21.23 0.01 -10.99
C GLY A 533 21.30 -0.53 -9.56
N ILE A 534 21.35 -1.84 -9.38
CA ILE A 534 21.55 -2.48 -8.07
C ILE A 534 22.96 -3.07 -8.02
N ALA A 535 23.78 -2.62 -7.07
CA ALA A 535 25.15 -3.08 -6.90
C ALA A 535 25.31 -3.96 -5.67
N SER A 536 25.92 -5.14 -5.83
CA SER A 536 26.17 -6.10 -4.74
C SER A 536 27.67 -6.16 -4.39
N PRO A 537 28.07 -5.93 -3.12
CA PRO A 537 29.44 -6.13 -2.63
C PRO A 537 29.93 -7.57 -2.72
N THR A 538 29.03 -8.55 -2.56
CA THR A 538 29.30 -9.99 -2.56
C THR A 538 28.97 -10.66 -3.90
N GLY A 539 28.61 -9.86 -4.91
CA GLY A 539 28.21 -10.35 -6.22
C GLY A 539 26.81 -10.95 -6.26
N TRP A 540 26.49 -11.65 -7.35
CA TRP A 540 25.15 -12.20 -7.62
C TRP A 540 25.18 -13.72 -7.81
N THR A 541 24.17 -14.40 -7.28
CA THR A 541 23.99 -15.84 -7.54
C THR A 541 23.76 -16.16 -9.02
N GLU A 542 24.24 -17.30 -9.53
CA GLU A 542 24.05 -17.72 -10.93
C GLU A 542 22.59 -17.71 -11.36
N ARG A 543 21.66 -18.02 -10.45
CA ARG A 543 20.22 -18.03 -10.72
C ARG A 543 19.71 -16.65 -11.15
N VAL A 544 20.21 -15.58 -10.55
CA VAL A 544 19.85 -14.20 -10.91
C VAL A 544 20.41 -13.87 -12.29
N ILE A 545 21.65 -14.28 -12.57
CA ILE A 545 22.32 -14.08 -13.86
C ILE A 545 21.55 -14.79 -14.99
N GLU A 546 21.19 -16.06 -14.81
CA GLU A 546 20.43 -16.84 -15.79
C GLU A 546 19.05 -16.26 -16.07
N GLN A 547 18.39 -15.73 -15.04
CA GLN A 547 17.04 -15.17 -15.16
C GLN A 547 17.03 -13.82 -15.91
N LEU A 548 18.11 -13.04 -15.82
CA LEU A 548 18.27 -11.79 -16.56
C LEU A 548 18.80 -11.99 -17.98
N GLN A 549 19.67 -12.98 -18.20
CA GLN A 549 20.32 -13.23 -19.50
C GLN A 549 19.62 -14.28 -20.37
N GLY A 550 18.57 -14.95 -19.87
CA GLY A 550 17.98 -16.13 -20.49
C GLY A 550 17.46 -15.94 -21.93
N GLU A 551 18.19 -16.49 -22.90
CA GLU A 551 17.76 -16.73 -24.29
C GLU A 551 16.74 -17.89 -24.36
N GLY A 552 15.53 -17.70 -23.85
CA GLY A 552 14.52 -18.77 -23.78
C GLY A 552 13.13 -18.29 -24.17
N GLN A 553 12.48 -19.00 -25.10
CA GLN A 553 11.16 -18.76 -25.71
C GLN A 553 9.94 -18.69 -24.76
N ASN A 554 10.13 -18.43 -23.48
CA ASN A 554 9.12 -18.09 -22.47
C ASN A 554 9.36 -16.69 -21.88
N VAL A 555 9.78 -15.72 -22.73
CA VAL A 555 9.85 -14.29 -22.40
C VAL A 555 8.42 -13.73 -22.27
N THR A 556 7.76 -14.04 -21.15
CA THR A 556 6.48 -13.40 -20.78
C THR A 556 6.41 -13.09 -19.27
N ARG A 557 7.54 -13.14 -18.57
CA ARG A 557 7.69 -12.68 -17.18
C ARG A 557 8.74 -11.58 -16.97
N THR A 558 9.63 -11.34 -17.93
CA THR A 558 10.67 -10.29 -17.85
C THR A 558 10.25 -8.97 -18.51
N ARG A 559 8.94 -8.70 -18.58
CA ARG A 559 8.44 -7.32 -18.60
C ARG A 559 8.00 -7.02 -17.17
N MET A 560 8.96 -6.92 -16.25
CA MET A 560 8.69 -6.77 -14.81
C MET A 560 8.01 -5.42 -14.51
N SER A 561 8.12 -4.44 -15.41
CA SER A 561 7.13 -3.40 -15.71
C SER A 561 7.48 -2.83 -17.09
N GLN A 562 6.57 -2.16 -17.80
CA GLN A 562 6.94 -1.47 -19.06
C GLN A 562 7.84 -0.26 -18.81
N ASN A 563 7.82 0.26 -17.58
CA ASN A 563 8.41 1.54 -17.22
C ASN A 563 9.69 1.38 -16.40
N VAL A 564 10.15 0.16 -16.09
CA VAL A 564 11.34 -0.08 -15.25
C VAL A 564 12.40 -0.88 -15.99
N GLY A 565 13.56 -0.27 -16.21
CA GLY A 565 14.78 -0.92 -16.68
C GLY A 565 15.72 -1.26 -15.52
N LEU A 566 16.31 -2.47 -15.53
CA LEU A 566 17.16 -2.97 -14.45
C LEU A 566 18.57 -3.30 -14.95
N CYS A 567 19.57 -2.79 -14.22
CA CYS A 567 20.98 -3.17 -14.30
C CYS A 567 21.42 -3.76 -12.95
N LEU A 568 22.02 -4.94 -12.97
CA LEU A 568 22.75 -5.47 -11.80
C LEU A 568 24.23 -5.24 -11.98
N VAL A 569 24.88 -4.74 -10.95
CA VAL A 569 26.32 -4.50 -10.91
C VAL A 569 26.92 -5.44 -9.88
N ASP A 570 27.88 -6.24 -10.31
CA ASP A 570 28.68 -7.03 -9.41
C ASP A 570 29.92 -6.21 -9.01
N LEU A 571 30.04 -5.87 -7.73
CA LEU A 571 31.20 -5.11 -7.28
C LEU A 571 32.43 -6.00 -7.18
N GLN A 572 32.30 -7.33 -7.08
CA GLN A 572 33.37 -8.34 -7.01
C GLN A 572 34.18 -8.50 -8.30
N ASP A 573 33.59 -8.23 -9.45
CA ASP A 573 34.33 -8.29 -10.71
C ASP A 573 34.09 -7.09 -11.61
N GLY A 574 33.24 -6.15 -11.17
CA GLY A 574 32.85 -4.96 -11.89
C GLY A 574 31.97 -5.25 -13.11
N SER A 575 31.39 -6.45 -13.21
CA SER A 575 30.50 -6.80 -14.31
C SER A 575 29.13 -6.11 -14.17
N VAL A 576 28.55 -5.73 -15.30
CA VAL A 576 27.18 -5.21 -15.37
C VAL A 576 26.33 -6.18 -16.16
N LEU A 577 25.25 -6.62 -15.53
CA LEU A 577 24.31 -7.61 -16.05
C LEU A 577 22.97 -6.93 -16.28
N TYR A 578 22.45 -7.02 -17.50
CA TYR A 578 21.17 -6.41 -17.88
C TYR A 578 20.53 -7.16 -19.04
N ASP A 579 19.23 -6.93 -19.26
CA ASP A 579 18.51 -7.45 -20.43
C ASP A 579 18.88 -6.65 -21.68
N LYS A 580 19.59 -7.30 -22.61
CA LYS A 580 20.01 -6.69 -23.88
C LYS A 580 18.86 -6.39 -24.84
N SER A 581 17.67 -6.93 -24.58
CA SER A 581 16.47 -6.66 -25.39
C SER A 581 15.79 -5.34 -25.00
N ASP A 582 16.09 -4.80 -23.83
CA ASP A 582 15.64 -3.47 -23.40
C ASP A 582 16.57 -2.39 -23.97
N SER A 583 16.04 -1.61 -24.91
CA SER A 583 16.80 -0.54 -25.57
C SER A 583 17.14 0.61 -24.64
N VAL A 584 16.30 0.93 -23.65
CA VAL A 584 16.57 2.04 -22.71
C VAL A 584 17.72 1.65 -21.79
N VAL A 585 17.70 0.41 -21.30
CA VAL A 585 18.78 -0.11 -20.46
C VAL A 585 20.08 -0.24 -21.25
N ALA A 586 20.02 -0.82 -22.46
CA ALA A 586 21.20 -1.04 -23.27
C ALA A 586 21.95 0.24 -23.64
N GLU A 587 21.24 1.33 -23.98
CA GLU A 587 21.86 2.61 -24.33
C GLU A 587 22.44 3.35 -23.11
N ASN A 588 21.91 3.11 -21.92
CA ASN A 588 22.32 3.80 -20.68
C ASN A 588 23.16 2.95 -19.72
N ALA A 589 23.38 1.65 -19.99
CA ALA A 589 24.10 0.73 -19.11
C ALA A 589 25.52 1.20 -18.76
N HIS A 590 26.18 1.89 -19.69
CA HIS A 590 27.51 2.48 -19.52
C HIS A 590 27.60 3.48 -18.34
N LEU A 591 26.48 4.05 -17.90
CA LEU A 591 26.43 4.93 -16.72
C LEU A 591 26.66 4.16 -15.42
N PHE A 592 26.30 2.88 -15.40
CA PHE A 592 26.40 1.99 -14.24
C PHE A 592 27.64 1.10 -14.27
N GLU A 593 28.34 1.04 -15.41
CA GLU A 593 29.61 0.33 -15.53
C GLU A 593 30.64 0.97 -14.58
N PRO A 594 31.21 0.22 -13.64
CA PRO A 594 32.38 0.69 -12.93
C PRO A 594 33.51 0.74 -13.97
N PRO A 595 34.12 1.91 -14.26
CA PRO A 595 35.35 1.94 -15.03
C PRO A 595 36.42 1.32 -14.14
N LEU A 596 36.54 0.01 -14.19
CA LEU A 596 37.72 -0.66 -13.71
C LEU A 596 38.86 -0.15 -14.58
N GLU A 597 39.83 0.51 -13.96
CA GLU A 597 41.16 0.60 -14.57
C GLU A 597 41.69 -0.83 -14.63
N SER A 598 41.20 -1.61 -15.60
CA SER A 598 41.66 -2.96 -15.90
C SER A 598 43.17 -2.96 -16.08
N GLU A 599 43.72 -1.82 -16.50
CA GLU A 599 45.14 -1.52 -16.53
C GLU A 599 45.79 -1.48 -15.13
N ARG A 600 45.21 -0.81 -14.11
CA ARG A 600 45.73 -0.80 -12.73
C ARG A 600 45.64 -2.16 -12.04
N VAL A 601 44.54 -2.89 -12.20
CA VAL A 601 44.43 -4.27 -11.65
C VAL A 601 45.43 -5.20 -12.33
N THR A 602 45.55 -5.11 -13.66
CA THR A 602 46.55 -5.90 -14.41
C THR A 602 47.97 -5.53 -14.02
N ASN A 603 48.25 -4.24 -13.80
CA ASN A 603 49.55 -3.77 -13.29
C ASN A 603 49.81 -4.30 -11.88
N CYS A 604 48.82 -4.23 -10.98
CA CYS A 604 48.93 -4.77 -9.61
C CYS A 604 49.22 -6.26 -9.63
N VAL A 605 48.46 -7.06 -10.40
CA VAL A 605 48.72 -8.50 -10.59
C VAL A 605 50.12 -8.75 -11.14
N SER A 606 50.60 -7.93 -12.09
CA SER A 606 51.97 -8.07 -12.63
C SER A 606 53.05 -7.74 -11.60
N THR A 607 52.83 -6.75 -10.75
CA THR A 607 53.72 -6.38 -9.64
C THR A 607 53.75 -7.49 -8.59
N LEU A 608 52.59 -8.01 -8.19
CA LEU A 608 52.47 -9.12 -7.25
C LEU A 608 53.14 -10.39 -7.77
N ARG A 609 52.96 -10.68 -9.06
CA ARG A 609 53.64 -11.81 -9.70
C ARG A 609 55.16 -11.66 -9.64
N THR A 610 55.67 -10.50 -10.03
CA THR A 610 57.12 -10.28 -10.16
C THR A 610 57.84 -10.20 -8.81
N GLU A 611 57.22 -9.58 -7.81
CA GLU A 611 57.89 -9.25 -6.55
C GLU A 611 57.64 -10.26 -5.43
N TYR A 612 56.51 -10.97 -5.44
CA TYR A 612 56.12 -11.83 -4.34
C TYR A 612 55.83 -13.27 -4.76
N VAL A 613 55.10 -13.49 -5.87
CA VAL A 613 54.76 -14.85 -6.34
C VAL A 613 55.96 -15.57 -6.94
N ASP A 614 56.73 -14.90 -7.78
CA ASP A 614 57.90 -15.48 -8.47
C ASP A 614 59.15 -15.50 -7.55
N ASP A 615 59.09 -14.89 -6.37
CA ASP A 615 60.17 -14.92 -5.38
C ASP A 615 60.08 -16.17 -4.49
N LEU A 616 61.08 -17.05 -4.62
CA LEU A 616 61.18 -18.34 -3.92
C LEU A 616 61.27 -18.24 -2.38
N GLY A 617 61.31 -17.02 -1.83
CA GLY A 617 61.39 -16.75 -0.39
C GLY A 617 60.10 -16.23 0.26
N CYS A 618 59.06 -15.93 -0.51
CA CYS A 618 57.79 -15.39 0.02
C CYS A 618 56.75 -16.50 0.10
N GLU A 619 56.31 -16.88 1.30
CA GLU A 619 55.25 -17.88 1.51
C GLU A 619 53.87 -17.23 1.72
N THR A 620 53.84 -15.98 2.20
CA THR A 620 52.62 -15.23 2.50
C THR A 620 52.82 -13.75 2.21
N VAL A 621 51.80 -13.13 1.62
CA VAL A 621 51.76 -11.69 1.33
C VAL A 621 50.52 -11.08 1.96
N LEU A 622 50.69 -10.06 2.79
CA LEU A 622 49.56 -9.36 3.42
C LEU A 622 49.06 -8.22 2.52
N LEU A 623 47.74 -8.03 2.46
CA LEU A 623 47.13 -6.93 1.72
C LEU A 623 47.61 -5.57 2.25
N CYS A 624 47.71 -5.41 3.58
CA CYS A 624 48.20 -4.18 4.19
C CYS A 624 49.64 -3.84 3.76
N ASP A 625 50.50 -4.85 3.63
CA ASP A 625 51.88 -4.64 3.20
C ASP A 625 51.92 -4.12 1.76
N ILE A 626 51.06 -4.63 0.87
CA ILE A 626 51.01 -4.15 -0.51
C ILE A 626 50.48 -2.72 -0.58
N VAL A 627 49.43 -2.39 0.18
CA VAL A 627 48.89 -1.03 0.24
C VAL A 627 49.90 -0.04 0.86
N GLU A 628 50.74 -0.49 1.79
CA GLU A 628 51.78 0.36 2.39
C GLU A 628 53.01 0.53 1.49
N HIS A 629 53.39 -0.50 0.73
CA HIS A 629 54.60 -0.49 -0.09
C HIS A 629 54.36 -0.06 -1.55
N HIS A 630 53.12 -0.15 -2.02
CA HIS A 630 52.71 0.19 -3.38
C HIS A 630 51.54 1.19 -3.36
N ASP A 631 51.47 2.05 -4.38
CA ASP A 631 50.40 3.05 -4.55
C ASP A 631 49.12 2.43 -5.15
N TYR A 632 48.69 1.32 -4.55
CA TYR A 632 47.45 0.64 -4.89
C TYR A 632 46.44 0.80 -3.77
N ASP A 633 45.21 1.12 -4.16
CA ASP A 633 44.09 1.17 -3.24
C ASP A 633 43.76 -0.27 -2.74
N PRO A 634 43.30 -0.45 -1.49
CA PRO A 634 43.02 -1.77 -0.92
C PRO A 634 42.16 -2.68 -1.81
N HIS A 635 41.14 -2.11 -2.46
CA HIS A 635 40.24 -2.85 -3.35
C HIS A 635 40.91 -3.31 -4.66
N ILE A 636 41.95 -2.61 -5.13
CA ILE A 636 42.74 -3.04 -6.31
C ILE A 636 43.61 -4.23 -5.96
N VAL A 637 44.14 -4.27 -4.74
CA VAL A 637 44.95 -5.37 -4.22
C VAL A 637 44.08 -6.61 -3.98
N ASP A 638 42.92 -6.44 -3.34
CA ASP A 638 41.89 -7.46 -3.13
C ASP A 638 41.51 -8.15 -4.45
N ARG A 639 41.14 -7.36 -5.48
CA ARG A 639 40.87 -7.86 -6.84
C ARG A 639 42.03 -8.58 -7.49
N ALA A 640 43.26 -8.13 -7.21
CA ALA A 640 44.45 -8.75 -7.73
C ALA A 640 44.70 -10.11 -7.07
N PHE A 641 44.39 -10.25 -5.78
CA PHE A 641 44.42 -11.53 -5.06
C PHE A 641 43.37 -12.50 -5.60
N ASP A 642 42.11 -12.06 -5.77
CA ASP A 642 41.05 -12.90 -6.37
C ASP A 642 41.47 -13.44 -7.74
N LYS A 643 42.11 -12.60 -8.56
CA LYS A 643 42.57 -13.00 -9.88
C LYS A 643 43.73 -14.00 -9.81
N LEU A 644 44.63 -13.86 -8.85
CA LEU A 644 45.75 -14.80 -8.65
C LEU A 644 45.26 -16.15 -8.11
N GLU A 645 44.26 -16.16 -7.25
CA GLU A 645 43.63 -17.37 -6.73
C GLU A 645 42.81 -18.11 -7.80
N ARG A 646 41.98 -17.39 -8.57
CA ARG A 646 41.28 -17.97 -9.75
C ARG A 646 42.25 -18.53 -10.78
N ASP A 647 43.42 -17.89 -10.97
CA ASP A 647 44.50 -18.38 -11.84
C ASP A 647 45.29 -19.56 -11.20
N GLY A 648 44.95 -20.00 -9.99
CA GLY A 648 45.59 -21.12 -9.28
C GLY A 648 47.00 -20.82 -8.80
N THR A 649 47.33 -19.55 -8.59
CA THR A 649 48.68 -19.06 -8.28
C THR A 649 48.89 -18.80 -6.77
N GLY A 650 47.84 -18.89 -5.96
CA GLY A 650 47.89 -18.74 -4.49
C GLY A 650 46.52 -19.02 -3.85
N HIS A 651 46.47 -19.00 -2.51
CA HIS A 651 45.23 -19.17 -1.73
C HIS A 651 45.08 -18.01 -0.76
N GLN A 652 43.91 -17.36 -0.72
CA GLN A 652 43.62 -16.26 0.17
C GLN A 652 43.22 -16.77 1.56
N PHE A 653 43.64 -16.09 2.62
CA PHE A 653 43.25 -16.43 3.99
C PHE A 653 43.30 -15.20 4.90
N TYR A 654 42.58 -15.25 6.01
CA TYR A 654 42.50 -14.13 6.95
C TYR A 654 43.33 -14.39 8.21
N VAL A 655 44.12 -13.40 8.63
CA VAL A 655 44.89 -13.45 9.88
C VAL A 655 44.29 -12.47 10.88
N GLU A 656 43.83 -12.98 12.04
CA GLU A 656 43.36 -12.13 13.15
C GLU A 656 44.41 -11.06 13.47
N GLU A 657 43.97 -9.80 13.57
CA GLU A 657 44.78 -8.57 13.76
C GLU A 657 45.54 -8.02 12.54
N LEU A 658 45.77 -8.80 11.47
CA LEU A 658 46.58 -8.38 10.31
C LEU A 658 45.81 -8.28 8.99
N GLY A 659 44.61 -8.87 8.90
CA GLY A 659 43.74 -8.75 7.73
C GLY A 659 43.98 -9.83 6.66
N LEU A 660 43.57 -9.52 5.42
CA LEU A 660 43.62 -10.44 4.28
C LEU A 660 45.07 -10.71 3.83
N ALA A 661 45.38 -11.97 3.57
CA ALA A 661 46.68 -12.44 3.10
C ALA A 661 46.52 -13.41 1.92
N LEU A 662 47.55 -13.49 1.06
CA LEU A 662 47.67 -14.48 -0.01
C LEU A 662 48.85 -15.40 0.29
N ALA A 663 48.59 -16.70 0.43
CA ALA A 663 49.63 -17.73 0.49
C ALA A 663 50.14 -18.00 -0.92
N VAL A 664 51.45 -17.87 -1.09
CA VAL A 664 52.11 -18.01 -2.40
C VAL A 664 53.23 -19.05 -2.25
N GLY A 665 52.84 -20.32 -2.31
CA GLY A 665 53.75 -21.44 -2.09
C GLY A 665 53.09 -22.74 -2.53
N THR A 666 53.81 -23.52 -3.34
CA THR A 666 53.36 -24.80 -3.93
C THR A 666 52.94 -25.84 -2.92
#